data_AF-A0AAD5F8L7-F1
#
_entry.id   AF-A0AAD5F8L7-F1
#
_cell.length_a   1.000
_cell.length_b   1.000
_cell.length_c   1.000
_cell.angle_alpha   90.00
_cell.angle_beta   90.00
_cell.angle_gamma   90.00
#
_symmetry.space_group_name_H-M   'P 1'
#
loop_
_entity.id
_entity.type
_entity.pdbx_description
1 polymer ?
#
loop_
_entity_poly.entity_id
_entity_poly.type
_entity_poly.pdbx_seq_one_letter_code
_entity_poly.pdbx_strand_id
1 'polypeptide(L)'
;MASGAQLALALAGLCGVLMLALCSGDSLSNEVLLLRGREEVSSLANEREEQKGWKKGGEKSEEGHPASLRLQIEAEGKQLLLILQKNEHDLESLKTPGSYFRPQMNHTAEEKIYAFSNHVIQGCPPSRAKVNCYYHGEVKGYQHSDVILSTCTGLRGLITLKDKVLVLEPAQKPNSTLHHIFRGEHLTLKQGTCGHGHNLSHTAGVSDTTESFFSSHGNRYKRQAQSSTKYVELIIVADNREFQKQGKDLEKVKQRLAEIANYVDKFYRALNIRVALVGLEVWSDSDKCPVSQDPFTTLHEFLDWRKFKLLPQRPHDNAQLISGVYFQGTTIGMAPIMSMCTAEQSGGIVMDHSDNPLGAAVTLAHELGHNFGMNHDTPERGCGCRVTVDRGGCIMTPSTGYPFPTVFSSCSKKDLLVSLDKGVGMCLFNMPEVKVLYGGQKCGNGYVEEGEECDCGDIEECMNPCCNASTCTLKFNAVCAHGQCCENCQLKPAGTLCRESTNSCDLPEFCTGSDPHCPANVYLHDGHMCHGVDGHCYNGICQTHEQQCITLWGQGAKPAPSICFERVNSAGDPYGNCGKDSKGSFAKCEAQDAKCGKIQCQGGANRPVIGTNAVSIETNIPLPEGGRILCRGTHVYLGDDMPDPGLVLTGTKCGNNMMCLNRQCQNISVFGVHECAAKCSGHGVCNNKKNCHCEAHWAPPFCDKAGFGGSVDSGPLRQADGESIKVGIVVAFLCLLCVIMIVCVKRKTLVSLFINNKKNNIEKLRSVGPSRLMVQGHTRSVPETQTRPTFRASPHCQAPAIPQSTSIYKVRFCVC
;
A
#
# COMPACT_ATOMS: atom_id res chain seq x y z
N MET A 1 -7.45 5.98 31.01
CA MET A 1 -8.23 5.82 32.27
C MET A 1 -8.64 7.14 32.94
N ALA A 2 -8.26 8.32 32.44
CA ALA A 2 -8.60 9.60 33.09
C ALA A 2 -9.97 10.21 32.70
N SER A 3 -10.57 9.82 31.55
CA SER A 3 -11.87 10.38 31.11
C SER A 3 -13.09 9.73 31.77
N GLY A 4 -12.98 8.48 32.22
CA GLY A 4 -14.08 7.78 32.91
C GLY A 4 -14.37 8.32 34.31
N ALA A 5 -13.34 8.83 35.00
CA ALA A 5 -13.50 9.42 36.33
C ALA A 5 -14.26 10.75 36.30
N GLN A 6 -14.06 11.57 35.25
CA GLN A 6 -14.77 12.84 35.08
C GLN A 6 -16.24 12.64 34.71
N LEU A 7 -16.56 11.63 33.90
CA LEU A 7 -17.95 11.29 33.56
C LEU A 7 -18.69 10.69 34.77
N ALA A 8 -18.01 9.89 35.60
CA ALA A 8 -18.56 9.36 36.84
C ALA A 8 -18.81 10.47 37.89
N LEU A 9 -17.92 11.46 38.00
CA LEU A 9 -18.16 12.64 38.85
C LEU A 9 -19.32 13.51 38.33
N ALA A 10 -19.44 13.70 37.02
CA ALA A 10 -20.53 14.45 36.42
C ALA A 10 -21.90 13.77 36.63
N LEU A 11 -21.95 12.44 36.50
CA LEU A 11 -23.16 11.64 36.75
C LEU A 11 -23.50 11.58 38.24
N ALA A 12 -22.51 11.50 39.14
CA ALA A 12 -22.72 11.61 40.58
C ALA A 12 -23.24 13.00 40.98
N GLY A 13 -22.75 14.06 40.34
CA GLY A 13 -23.22 15.44 40.52
C GLY A 13 -24.67 15.63 40.07
N LEU A 14 -25.04 15.11 38.90
CA LEU A 14 -26.43 15.15 38.39
C LEU A 14 -27.39 14.34 39.27
N CYS A 15 -26.96 13.20 39.80
CA CYS A 15 -27.77 12.38 40.70
C CYS A 15 -27.96 13.06 42.07
N GLY A 16 -26.95 13.80 42.56
CA GLY A 16 -27.03 14.63 43.76
C GLY A 16 -28.01 15.80 43.63
N VAL A 17 -28.03 16.46 42.47
CA VAL A 17 -28.96 17.57 42.17
C VAL A 17 -30.40 17.08 42.04
N LEU A 18 -30.63 15.91 41.45
CA LEU A 18 -31.97 15.29 41.36
C LEU A 18 -32.51 14.85 42.75
N MET A 19 -31.63 14.41 43.64
CA MET A 19 -31.98 14.03 45.02
C MET A 19 -32.37 15.24 45.89
N LEU A 20 -31.80 16.42 45.64
CA LEU A 20 -32.18 17.67 46.30
C LEU A 20 -33.51 18.24 45.77
N ALA A 21 -33.78 18.07 44.48
CA ALA A 21 -35.01 18.52 43.83
C ALA A 21 -36.25 17.69 44.23
N LEU A 22 -36.08 16.41 44.59
CA LEU A 22 -37.19 15.52 45.00
C LEU A 22 -37.53 15.58 46.50
N CYS A 23 -36.78 16.34 47.30
CA CYS A 23 -37.02 16.49 48.75
C CYS A 23 -37.49 17.89 49.19
N SER A 24 -37.58 18.86 48.29
CA SER A 24 -38.10 20.20 48.57
C SER A 24 -39.39 20.39 47.78
N GLY A 25 -40.50 19.97 48.37
CA GLY A 25 -41.82 20.18 47.78
C GLY A 25 -42.17 21.66 47.86
N ASP A 26 -41.87 22.42 46.82
CA ASP A 26 -42.52 23.70 46.53
C ASP A 26 -42.61 23.92 45.02
N SER A 27 -43.82 24.30 44.62
CA SER A 27 -44.26 24.62 43.26
C SER A 27 -43.69 25.96 42.81
N LEU A 28 -43.12 26.05 41.61
CA LEU A 28 -42.94 27.33 40.95
C LEU A 28 -43.14 27.25 39.43
N SER A 29 -44.06 28.11 39.02
CA SER A 29 -44.59 28.44 37.70
C SER A 29 -43.61 29.25 36.85
N ASN A 30 -43.82 29.17 35.53
CA ASN A 30 -43.19 29.97 34.48
C ASN A 30 -43.14 31.46 34.78
N GLU A 31 -41.98 32.10 34.53
CA GLU A 31 -41.92 33.33 33.73
C GLU A 31 -40.53 33.59 33.15
N VAL A 32 -40.54 34.18 31.96
CA VAL A 32 -39.40 34.64 31.16
C VAL A 32 -39.23 36.14 31.41
N LEU A 33 -38.01 36.61 31.74
CA LEU A 33 -37.56 37.94 31.31
C LEU A 33 -36.04 38.19 31.50
N LEU A 34 -35.41 38.65 30.41
CA LEU A 34 -34.42 39.73 30.23
C LEU A 34 -33.30 40.02 31.25
N LEU A 35 -32.13 40.39 30.69
CA LEU A 35 -31.25 41.58 30.95
C LEU A 35 -29.79 41.21 30.56
N ARG A 36 -28.90 42.03 29.96
CA ARG A 36 -28.88 43.44 29.50
C ARG A 36 -27.51 43.70 28.83
N GLY A 37 -27.45 44.70 27.94
CA GLY A 37 -26.23 45.42 27.51
C GLY A 37 -26.43 46.03 26.11
N ARG A 38 -27.09 47.18 25.95
CA ARG A 38 -26.62 48.59 26.11
C ARG A 38 -25.39 48.90 25.22
N GLU A 39 -25.64 49.30 23.97
CA GLU A 39 -25.68 50.69 23.42
C GLU A 39 -24.30 51.33 23.20
N GLU A 40 -23.96 51.55 21.92
CA GLU A 40 -23.50 52.86 21.44
C GLU A 40 -23.95 53.08 19.98
N VAL A 41 -24.23 54.33 19.66
CA VAL A 41 -25.07 54.83 18.56
C VAL A 41 -24.25 55.71 17.61
N SER A 42 -24.76 55.86 16.37
CA SER A 42 -24.53 56.91 15.36
C SER A 42 -23.61 56.51 14.19
N SER A 43 -23.87 56.84 12.93
CA SER A 43 -24.94 57.60 12.25
C SER A 43 -24.97 57.24 10.76
N LEU A 44 -26.12 57.49 10.12
CA LEU A 44 -26.43 57.30 8.71
C LEU A 44 -25.86 58.39 7.77
N ALA A 45 -25.81 58.00 6.47
CA ALA A 45 -25.91 58.78 5.23
C ALA A 45 -24.68 59.58 4.72
N ASN A 46 -24.24 59.31 3.48
CA ASN A 46 -24.74 59.98 2.27
C ASN A 46 -24.15 59.40 0.97
N GLU A 47 -24.88 59.54 -0.13
CA GLU A 47 -24.49 59.19 -1.50
C GLU A 47 -23.59 60.26 -2.18
N ARG A 48 -22.86 59.80 -3.21
CA ARG A 48 -22.42 60.46 -4.48
C ARG A 48 -21.16 61.35 -4.56
N GLU A 49 -20.32 60.87 -5.51
CA GLU A 49 -19.53 61.58 -6.54
C GLU A 49 -18.08 62.07 -6.30
N GLU A 50 -17.30 61.84 -7.38
CA GLU A 50 -15.99 62.38 -7.80
C GLU A 50 -14.66 61.71 -7.38
N GLN A 51 -14.11 60.97 -8.36
CA GLN A 51 -12.75 60.98 -8.92
C GLN A 51 -11.51 61.36 -8.05
N LYS A 52 -10.51 60.47 -8.21
CA LYS A 52 -9.04 60.61 -8.01
C LYS A 52 -8.49 60.45 -6.59
N GLY A 53 -7.83 59.31 -6.36
CA GLY A 53 -6.93 59.11 -5.22
C GLY A 53 -6.27 57.73 -5.23
N TRP A 54 -5.12 57.62 -5.89
CA TRP A 54 -4.27 56.43 -5.95
C TRP A 54 -3.71 56.08 -4.55
N LYS A 55 -4.00 54.89 -3.99
CA LYS A 55 -3.17 54.24 -2.95
C LYS A 55 -3.23 52.71 -3.08
N LYS A 56 -2.07 52.11 -3.40
CA LYS A 56 -1.82 50.66 -3.41
C LYS A 56 -1.66 50.15 -1.96
N GLY A 57 -2.42 49.14 -1.56
CA GLY A 57 -2.11 48.23 -0.45
C GLY A 57 -1.80 46.86 -1.03
N GLY A 58 -0.57 46.38 -0.84
CA GLY A 58 -0.03 45.20 -1.52
C GLY A 58 -0.28 43.87 -0.80
N GLU A 59 -0.86 42.93 -1.53
CA GLU A 59 -0.83 41.49 -1.29
C GLU A 59 0.44 40.84 -1.90
N LYS A 60 0.89 39.74 -1.28
CA LYS A 60 2.07 38.93 -1.65
C LYS A 60 1.69 37.84 -2.68
N SER A 61 2.57 37.49 -3.62
CA SER A 61 2.49 36.26 -4.44
C SER A 61 3.74 35.39 -4.25
N GLU A 62 3.55 34.06 -4.28
CA GLU A 62 4.60 33.04 -4.15
C GLU A 62 5.38 32.84 -5.47
N GLU A 63 6.72 32.83 -5.40
CA GLU A 63 7.60 32.39 -6.49
C GLU A 63 7.60 30.85 -6.56
N GLY A 64 6.86 30.26 -7.51
CA GLY A 64 6.85 28.81 -7.70
C GLY A 64 6.15 28.36 -8.98
N HIS A 65 6.46 27.15 -9.44
CA HIS A 65 5.73 26.48 -10.53
C HIS A 65 4.27 26.22 -10.10
N PRO A 66 3.24 26.46 -10.93
CA PRO A 66 1.84 26.37 -10.51
C PRO A 66 1.39 24.91 -10.28
N ALA A 67 0.44 24.69 -9.36
CA ALA A 67 -0.09 23.35 -9.05
C ALA A 67 -0.79 22.68 -10.25
N SER A 68 -1.45 23.48 -11.09
CA SER A 68 -2.05 23.03 -12.35
C SER A 68 -1.60 23.92 -13.49
N LEU A 69 -1.37 23.34 -14.67
CA LEU A 69 -0.90 24.03 -15.86
C LEU A 69 -1.80 23.66 -17.05
N ARG A 70 -2.24 24.66 -17.82
CA ARG A 70 -2.91 24.43 -19.10
C ARG A 70 -1.98 24.90 -20.20
N LEU A 71 -1.44 23.97 -20.98
CA LEU A 71 -0.52 24.28 -22.08
C LEU A 71 -1.20 24.02 -23.40
N GLN A 72 -1.21 25.02 -24.27
CA GLN A 72 -1.59 24.83 -25.65
C GLN A 72 -0.32 24.67 -26.49
N ILE A 73 -0.20 23.53 -27.16
CA ILE A 73 0.91 23.25 -28.06
C ILE A 73 0.39 23.06 -29.49
N GLU A 74 1.23 23.38 -30.47
CA GLU A 74 0.96 23.08 -31.87
C GLU A 74 1.87 21.93 -32.33
N ALA A 75 1.26 20.85 -32.79
CA ALA A 75 1.97 19.70 -33.32
C ALA A 75 1.28 19.23 -34.60
N GLU A 76 2.05 19.10 -35.69
CA GLU A 76 1.56 18.62 -36.99
C GLU A 76 0.34 19.43 -37.52
N GLY A 77 0.32 20.75 -37.29
CA GLY A 77 -0.77 21.63 -37.72
C GLY A 77 -2.07 21.48 -36.91
N LYS A 78 -2.03 20.79 -35.76
CA LYS A 78 -3.14 20.67 -34.80
C LYS A 78 -2.77 21.33 -33.48
N GLN A 79 -3.73 22.04 -32.89
CA GLN A 79 -3.62 22.57 -31.55
C GLN A 79 -4.06 21.51 -30.53
N LEU A 80 -3.16 21.15 -29.62
CA LEU A 80 -3.44 20.24 -28.51
C LEU A 80 -3.44 21.06 -27.22
N LEU A 81 -4.52 20.98 -26.45
CA LEU A 81 -4.60 21.59 -25.14
C LEU A 81 -4.32 20.52 -24.08
N LEU A 82 -3.15 20.63 -23.46
CA LEU A 82 -2.70 19.78 -22.36
C LEU A 82 -3.29 20.33 -21.06
N ILE A 83 -4.00 19.47 -20.33
CA ILE A 83 -4.46 19.73 -18.97
C ILE A 83 -3.50 18.98 -18.07
N LEU A 84 -2.67 19.72 -17.35
CA LEU A 84 -1.57 19.19 -16.57
C LEU A 84 -1.75 19.53 -15.10
N GLN A 85 -1.44 18.57 -14.26
CA GLN A 85 -1.32 18.68 -12.83
C GLN A 85 0.12 18.40 -12.46
N LYS A 86 0.66 19.15 -11.50
CA LYS A 86 2.03 18.95 -11.06
C LYS A 86 2.15 17.54 -10.48
N ASN A 87 3.21 16.84 -10.86
CA ASN A 87 3.54 15.55 -10.31
C ASN A 87 4.04 15.74 -8.93
N GLU A 88 3.61 14.83 -8.12
CA GLU A 88 3.65 15.01 -6.71
C GLU A 88 4.78 14.12 -6.17
N HIS A 89 6.00 14.49 -6.57
CA HIS A 89 7.27 14.14 -5.94
C HIS A 89 7.87 15.46 -5.53
N ASP A 90 7.78 15.81 -4.26
CA ASP A 90 8.14 17.17 -3.92
C ASP A 90 9.69 17.35 -4.03
N LEU A 91 10.20 18.58 -4.12
CA LEU A 91 11.63 18.91 -4.13
C LEU A 91 11.92 19.98 -3.04
N GLU A 92 13.05 19.84 -2.31
CA GLU A 92 13.66 20.67 -1.22
C GLU A 92 13.28 20.36 0.27
N SER A 93 14.16 20.32 1.29
CA SER A 93 15.56 20.77 1.48
C SER A 93 16.30 19.99 2.59
N LEU A 94 17.57 19.63 2.35
CA LEU A 94 18.59 19.41 3.39
C LEU A 94 19.03 20.79 3.89
N LYS A 95 18.70 21.17 5.13
CA LYS A 95 19.25 22.38 5.78
C LYS A 95 20.41 22.03 6.71
N THR A 96 21.58 22.62 6.44
CA THR A 96 22.54 23.04 7.47
C THR A 96 22.41 24.55 7.70
N PRO A 97 22.71 25.08 8.92
CA PRO A 97 22.27 26.41 9.34
C PRO A 97 23.23 27.53 8.91
N GLY A 98 22.69 28.66 8.43
CA GLY A 98 23.49 29.88 8.27
C GLY A 98 22.82 31.02 7.48
N SER A 99 22.50 32.09 8.21
CA SER A 99 22.39 33.51 7.78
C SER A 99 21.29 33.96 6.79
N TYR A 100 20.44 34.84 7.33
CA TYR A 100 19.44 35.71 6.68
C TYR A 100 20.06 36.68 5.67
N PHE A 101 19.39 36.94 4.53
CA PHE A 101 19.29 38.27 3.89
C PHE A 101 18.10 38.33 2.92
N ARG A 102 17.43 39.49 2.88
CA ARG A 102 16.14 39.76 2.20
C ARG A 102 16.32 40.93 1.22
N PRO A 103 15.81 40.86 -0.02
CA PRO A 103 15.38 42.06 -0.74
C PRO A 103 13.94 41.98 -1.24
N GLN A 104 13.23 43.12 -1.17
CA GLN A 104 11.86 43.37 -1.64
C GLN A 104 11.83 43.66 -3.15
N MET A 105 10.82 43.17 -3.87
CA MET A 105 10.20 43.88 -4.99
C MET A 105 8.76 43.38 -5.26
N ASN A 106 7.90 44.31 -5.67
CA ASN A 106 6.45 44.17 -5.86
C ASN A 106 6.12 43.86 -7.32
N HIS A 107 5.15 42.98 -7.63
CA HIS A 107 3.97 43.28 -8.47
C HIS A 107 3.10 42.05 -8.84
N THR A 108 1.80 42.36 -9.03
CA THR A 108 0.61 41.54 -9.34
C THR A 108 0.38 41.30 -10.84
N ALA A 109 0.01 40.08 -11.26
CA ALA A 109 -0.85 39.82 -12.42
C ALA A 109 -1.39 38.37 -12.43
N GLU A 110 -2.70 38.21 -12.61
CA GLU A 110 -3.31 36.97 -13.12
C GLU A 110 -2.87 36.78 -14.58
N GLU A 111 -1.98 35.84 -14.87
CA GLU A 111 -1.62 35.53 -16.27
C GLU A 111 -2.65 34.60 -16.91
N LYS A 112 -3.59 35.22 -17.64
CA LYS A 112 -4.31 34.56 -18.75
C LYS A 112 -3.36 34.44 -19.94
N ILE A 113 -2.85 33.24 -20.20
CA ILE A 113 -2.05 32.98 -21.41
C ILE A 113 -3.00 32.57 -22.55
N TYR A 114 -3.18 33.47 -23.53
CA TYR A 114 -3.71 33.15 -24.85
C TYR A 114 -2.56 33.16 -25.86
N ALA A 115 -2.45 32.08 -26.64
CA ALA A 115 -1.45 31.88 -27.69
C ALA A 115 -1.87 32.49 -29.02
N PHE A 116 -0.90 33.01 -29.80
CA PHE A 116 -1.00 33.13 -31.26
C PHE A 116 0.36 32.92 -31.94
N SER A 117 0.35 32.00 -32.91
CA SER A 117 1.17 31.81 -34.12
C SER A 117 2.45 32.64 -34.33
N ASN A 118 3.52 31.93 -34.70
CA ASN A 118 4.82 32.37 -35.23
C ASN A 118 5.78 33.06 -34.23
N HIS A 119 6.69 32.24 -33.71
CA HIS A 119 7.88 32.56 -32.90
C HIS A 119 7.64 32.98 -31.43
N VAL A 120 8.43 32.33 -30.54
CA VAL A 120 8.66 32.59 -29.11
C VAL A 120 7.65 31.94 -28.13
N ILE A 121 8.02 30.80 -27.52
CA ILE A 121 7.35 30.22 -26.35
C ILE A 121 8.01 30.83 -25.10
N GLN A 122 7.53 31.97 -24.62
CA GLN A 122 8.14 32.66 -23.49
C GLN A 122 8.07 31.80 -22.21
N GLY A 123 9.17 31.12 -21.89
CA GLY A 123 9.33 30.27 -20.72
C GLY A 123 9.55 31.08 -19.44
N CYS A 124 9.09 30.53 -18.32
CA CYS A 124 9.34 31.07 -16.98
C CYS A 124 10.86 31.19 -16.70
N PRO A 125 11.32 32.22 -15.97
CA PRO A 125 12.72 32.33 -15.56
C PRO A 125 13.13 31.17 -14.64
N PRO A 126 14.40 30.73 -14.64
CA PRO A 126 14.89 29.73 -13.70
C PRO A 126 14.84 30.30 -12.28
N SER A 127 13.91 29.80 -11.45
CA SER A 127 13.82 30.18 -10.04
C SER A 127 14.93 29.50 -9.23
N ARG A 128 15.53 30.23 -8.29
CA ARG A 128 16.69 29.80 -7.47
C ARG A 128 16.31 28.95 -6.25
N ALA A 129 15.02 28.62 -6.08
CA ALA A 129 14.51 27.68 -5.08
C ALA A 129 14.01 26.42 -5.82
N LYS A 130 14.46 25.23 -5.43
CA LYS A 130 14.09 23.96 -6.10
C LYS A 130 12.67 23.57 -5.73
N VAL A 131 11.71 24.26 -6.33
CA VAL A 131 10.29 23.92 -6.27
C VAL A 131 10.01 22.80 -7.26
N ASN A 132 9.24 21.79 -6.84
CA ASN A 132 8.75 20.71 -7.69
C ASN A 132 8.18 21.24 -9.02
N CYS A 133 8.51 20.58 -10.14
CA CYS A 133 8.33 21.11 -11.49
C CYS A 133 8.01 20.03 -12.53
N TYR A 134 7.67 18.82 -12.08
CA TYR A 134 7.19 17.72 -12.92
C TYR A 134 5.66 17.75 -13.01
N TYR A 135 5.03 17.21 -14.04
CA TYR A 135 3.60 17.26 -14.33
C TYR A 135 3.08 16.01 -15.06
N HIS A 136 1.85 15.60 -14.77
CA HIS A 136 1.09 14.52 -15.41
C HIS A 136 -0.26 15.09 -15.84
N GLY A 137 -0.88 14.48 -16.83
CA GLY A 137 -2.24 14.88 -17.20
C GLY A 137 -2.67 14.28 -18.51
N GLU A 138 -3.58 14.97 -19.19
CA GLU A 138 -4.24 14.48 -20.39
C GLU A 138 -4.36 15.57 -21.45
N VAL A 139 -4.69 15.17 -22.68
CA VAL A 139 -5.01 16.08 -23.78
C VAL A 139 -6.52 16.25 -23.86
N LYS A 140 -7.00 17.49 -23.69
CA LYS A 140 -8.43 17.80 -23.70
C LYS A 140 -9.09 17.32 -25.00
N GLY A 141 -10.15 16.52 -24.85
CA GLY A 141 -10.93 15.99 -25.98
C GLY A 141 -10.37 14.70 -26.60
N TYR A 142 -9.28 14.16 -26.07
CA TYR A 142 -8.70 12.88 -26.50
C TYR A 142 -8.80 11.84 -25.38
N GLN A 143 -9.70 10.87 -25.54
CA GLN A 143 -9.83 9.79 -24.57
C GLN A 143 -8.62 8.85 -24.59
N HIS A 144 -8.17 8.42 -23.42
CA HIS A 144 -6.96 7.60 -23.22
C HIS A 144 -5.69 8.30 -23.74
N SER A 145 -5.61 9.62 -23.54
CA SER A 145 -4.38 10.37 -23.77
C SER A 145 -3.65 10.56 -22.45
N ASP A 146 -2.32 10.56 -22.50
CA ASP A 146 -1.48 10.75 -21.33
C ASP A 146 -0.40 11.77 -21.64
N VAL A 147 -0.13 12.65 -20.69
CA VAL A 147 0.95 13.62 -20.76
C VAL A 147 1.84 13.47 -19.53
N ILE A 148 3.15 13.50 -19.76
CA ILE A 148 4.18 13.52 -18.73
C ILE A 148 5.15 14.64 -19.08
N LEU A 149 5.36 15.60 -18.19
CA LEU A 149 6.07 16.82 -18.52
C LEU A 149 6.92 17.31 -17.35
N SER A 150 8.02 17.97 -17.65
CA SER A 150 8.92 18.66 -16.74
C SER A 150 9.02 20.09 -17.21
N THR A 151 8.97 21.03 -16.27
CA THR A 151 9.12 22.47 -16.49
C THR A 151 10.39 23.03 -15.84
N CYS A 152 11.15 22.17 -15.15
CA CYS A 152 12.28 22.53 -14.29
C CYS A 152 13.38 23.33 -15.02
N THR A 153 13.64 22.97 -16.28
CA THR A 153 14.63 23.62 -17.15
C THR A 153 14.03 23.77 -18.56
N GLY A 154 12.90 24.47 -18.64
CA GLY A 154 12.06 24.53 -19.83
C GLY A 154 11.14 23.32 -19.96
N LEU A 155 10.21 23.37 -20.92
CA LEU A 155 9.29 22.28 -21.20
C LEU A 155 10.01 21.08 -21.83
N ARG A 156 9.93 19.94 -21.15
CA ARG A 156 10.38 18.63 -21.61
C ARG A 156 9.35 17.58 -21.28
N GLY A 157 9.03 16.63 -22.15
CA GLY A 157 8.02 15.64 -21.81
C GLY A 157 7.60 14.71 -22.94
N LEU A 158 6.67 13.82 -22.59
CA LEU A 158 6.02 12.86 -23.47
C LEU A 158 4.51 13.15 -23.55
N ILE A 159 3.96 13.10 -24.76
CA ILE A 159 2.51 13.18 -25.00
C ILE A 159 2.10 11.94 -25.80
N THR A 160 1.30 11.10 -25.16
CA THR A 160 0.78 9.86 -25.73
C THR A 160 -0.64 10.08 -26.20
N LEU A 161 -0.88 9.82 -27.49
CA LEU A 161 -2.19 9.85 -28.13
C LEU A 161 -2.57 8.44 -28.62
N LYS A 162 -3.83 8.28 -29.05
CA LYS A 162 -4.37 6.98 -29.50
C LYS A 162 -3.63 6.36 -30.69
N ASP A 163 -2.86 7.10 -31.46
CA ASP A 163 -2.15 6.62 -32.66
C ASP A 163 -0.65 6.97 -32.69
N LYS A 164 -0.14 7.78 -31.75
CA LYS A 164 1.24 8.30 -31.80
C LYS A 164 1.75 8.79 -30.45
N VAL A 165 3.06 8.93 -30.36
CA VAL A 165 3.77 9.49 -29.22
C VAL A 165 4.59 10.69 -29.70
N LEU A 166 4.42 11.83 -29.03
CA LEU A 166 5.15 13.07 -29.29
C LEU A 166 6.11 13.33 -28.14
N VAL A 167 7.32 13.76 -28.48
CA VAL A 167 8.37 14.14 -27.53
C VAL A 167 8.58 15.64 -27.61
N LEU A 168 8.61 16.28 -26.44
CA LEU A 168 8.85 17.70 -26.26
C LEU A 168 10.21 17.88 -25.58
N GLU A 169 11.10 18.68 -26.17
CA GLU A 169 12.41 19.01 -25.59
C GLU A 169 12.78 20.50 -25.78
N PRO A 170 13.57 21.09 -24.86
CA PRO A 170 14.13 22.43 -25.05
C PRO A 170 15.15 22.47 -26.20
N ALA A 171 15.22 23.58 -26.95
CA ALA A 171 16.25 23.78 -27.98
C ALA A 171 17.66 23.90 -27.37
N GLN A 172 18.67 23.32 -28.02
CA GLN A 172 20.06 23.18 -27.52
C GLN A 172 20.85 24.51 -27.33
N LYS A 173 20.21 25.68 -27.36
CA LYS A 173 20.89 26.98 -27.16
C LYS A 173 20.63 27.51 -25.75
N PRO A 174 21.67 27.87 -24.97
CA PRO A 174 21.48 28.53 -23.68
C PRO A 174 20.72 29.84 -23.91
N ASN A 175 19.62 30.04 -23.16
CA ASN A 175 18.66 31.17 -23.24
C ASN A 175 17.65 31.15 -24.40
N SER A 176 17.48 30.02 -25.10
CA SER A 176 16.42 29.88 -26.09
C SER A 176 15.11 29.42 -25.46
N THR A 177 14.05 30.20 -25.66
CA THR A 177 12.65 29.87 -25.36
C THR A 177 12.01 28.93 -26.38
N LEU A 178 12.74 28.48 -27.40
CA LEU A 178 12.22 27.51 -28.37
C LEU A 178 12.20 26.08 -27.81
N HIS A 179 11.12 25.37 -28.11
CA HIS A 179 10.96 23.94 -27.86
C HIS A 179 10.81 23.19 -29.19
N HIS A 180 11.36 21.98 -29.26
CA HIS A 180 11.15 21.07 -30.36
C HIS A 180 10.07 20.06 -29.97
N ILE A 181 9.05 19.93 -30.81
CA ILE A 181 8.09 18.84 -30.75
C ILE A 181 8.33 17.98 -31.97
N PHE A 182 8.58 16.71 -31.74
CA PHE A 182 8.80 15.76 -32.80
C PHE A 182 8.10 14.45 -32.47
N ARG A 183 7.79 13.69 -33.52
CA ARG A 183 7.38 12.31 -33.32
C ARG A 183 8.50 11.61 -32.62
N GLY A 184 8.10 10.77 -31.69
CA GLY A 184 9.04 9.92 -31.02
C GLY A 184 10.04 9.29 -31.98
N GLU A 185 9.55 8.77 -33.12
CA GLU A 185 10.29 8.01 -34.14
C GLU A 185 11.61 8.63 -34.59
N HIS A 186 11.81 9.93 -34.35
CA HIS A 186 13.02 10.67 -34.69
C HIS A 186 14.10 10.73 -33.57
N LEU A 187 13.89 10.08 -32.42
CA LEU A 187 14.91 9.96 -31.37
C LEU A 187 16.03 8.99 -31.82
N THR A 188 17.28 9.43 -31.72
CA THR A 188 18.45 8.57 -31.96
C THR A 188 18.63 7.60 -30.81
N LEU A 189 18.54 6.29 -31.08
CA LEU A 189 18.64 5.24 -30.07
C LEU A 189 19.58 4.12 -30.50
N LYS A 190 20.32 3.57 -29.52
CA LYS A 190 20.91 2.24 -29.64
C LYS A 190 19.90 1.21 -29.14
N GLN A 191 19.43 0.32 -30.02
CA GLN A 191 18.60 -0.81 -29.61
C GLN A 191 19.36 -1.67 -28.60
N GLY A 192 18.62 -2.16 -27.60
CA GLY A 192 19.20 -2.87 -26.48
C GLY A 192 18.25 -3.93 -25.95
N THR A 193 18.82 -5.01 -25.43
CA THR A 193 18.13 -6.07 -24.69
C THR A 193 18.38 -5.87 -23.21
N CYS A 194 17.52 -6.34 -22.32
CA CYS A 194 17.96 -6.56 -20.94
C CYS A 194 18.84 -7.84 -20.89
N GLY A 195 19.52 -8.09 -19.78
CA GLY A 195 20.50 -9.18 -19.60
C GLY A 195 20.02 -10.63 -19.82
N HIS A 196 18.79 -10.83 -20.30
CA HIS A 196 18.14 -12.12 -20.57
C HIS A 196 17.83 -12.31 -22.08
N GLY A 197 18.79 -12.01 -22.97
CA GLY A 197 18.57 -11.74 -24.41
C GLY A 197 18.16 -12.92 -25.32
N HIS A 198 17.13 -12.72 -26.17
CA HIS A 198 16.59 -13.71 -27.13
C HIS A 198 17.18 -13.56 -28.54
N ASN A 199 17.55 -14.68 -29.18
CA ASN A 199 17.86 -14.76 -30.61
C ASN A 199 16.77 -15.60 -31.31
N LEU A 200 16.02 -14.98 -32.24
CA LEU A 200 14.88 -15.58 -32.93
C LEU A 200 15.32 -16.52 -34.07
N SER A 201 14.86 -17.77 -34.03
CA SER A 201 14.47 -18.52 -35.24
C SER A 201 13.77 -19.85 -34.92
N HIS A 202 12.71 -20.10 -35.70
CA HIS A 202 11.97 -21.34 -35.93
C HIS A 202 10.59 -21.53 -35.29
N THR A 203 9.64 -21.71 -36.22
CA THR A 203 8.22 -22.01 -36.14
C THR A 203 7.95 -23.47 -35.75
N ALA A 204 7.01 -23.72 -34.84
CA ALA A 204 6.18 -24.92 -34.83
C ALA A 204 4.91 -24.66 -34.02
N GLY A 205 3.74 -24.76 -34.67
CA GLY A 205 2.44 -24.62 -34.02
C GLY A 205 1.99 -25.92 -33.37
N VAL A 206 1.24 -25.80 -32.26
CA VAL A 206 0.35 -26.84 -31.76
C VAL A 206 -0.87 -26.14 -31.15
N SER A 207 -2.05 -26.57 -31.60
CA SER A 207 -3.38 -26.11 -31.18
C SER A 207 -3.68 -26.45 -29.73
N ASP A 208 -4.25 -25.50 -28.99
CA ASP A 208 -4.72 -25.71 -27.61
C ASP A 208 -6.25 -25.66 -27.55
N THR A 209 -6.84 -26.76 -27.12
CA THR A 209 -8.21 -26.83 -26.62
C THR A 209 -8.14 -27.59 -25.31
N THR A 210 -8.42 -26.94 -24.18
CA THR A 210 -9.44 -27.37 -23.20
C THR A 210 -9.45 -26.45 -21.98
N GLU A 211 -10.65 -26.02 -21.62
CA GLU A 211 -10.95 -25.23 -20.43
C GLU A 211 -11.05 -26.07 -19.15
N SER A 212 -10.75 -25.38 -18.04
CA SER A 212 -11.35 -25.50 -16.70
C SER A 212 -10.89 -26.65 -15.78
N PHE A 213 -10.77 -26.33 -14.48
CA PHE A 213 -11.39 -27.02 -13.33
C PHE A 213 -10.60 -26.76 -12.02
N PHE A 214 -10.74 -25.60 -11.36
CA PHE A 214 -10.50 -25.50 -9.90
C PHE A 214 -11.40 -24.45 -9.19
N SER A 215 -12.15 -25.00 -8.23
CA SER A 215 -13.16 -24.54 -7.26
C SER A 215 -13.33 -23.06 -6.82
N SER A 216 -14.63 -22.77 -6.64
CA SER A 216 -15.33 -21.51 -6.33
C SER A 216 -15.16 -20.91 -4.91
N HIS A 217 -14.21 -21.33 -4.09
CA HIS A 217 -14.04 -20.79 -2.71
C HIS A 217 -12.95 -19.70 -2.57
N GLY A 218 -12.12 -19.48 -3.60
CA GLY A 218 -11.02 -18.49 -3.60
C GLY A 218 -11.38 -17.07 -4.08
N ASN A 219 -12.63 -16.80 -4.45
CA ASN A 219 -13.01 -15.58 -5.18
C ASN A 219 -13.18 -14.32 -4.32
N ARG A 220 -13.25 -14.43 -2.98
CA ARG A 220 -13.25 -13.29 -2.04
C ARG A 220 -11.83 -12.92 -1.60
N TYR A 221 -11.02 -13.92 -1.21
CA TYR A 221 -9.59 -13.80 -0.86
C TYR A 221 -8.76 -13.06 -1.92
N LYS A 222 -8.98 -13.36 -3.21
CA LYS A 222 -8.27 -12.72 -4.32
C LYS A 222 -8.55 -11.22 -4.47
N ARG A 223 -9.70 -10.69 -4.04
CA ARG A 223 -10.07 -9.30 -4.36
C ARG A 223 -9.39 -8.26 -3.48
N GLN A 224 -9.07 -8.58 -2.23
CA GLN A 224 -8.64 -7.56 -1.26
C GLN A 224 -7.13 -7.25 -1.33
N ALA A 225 -6.26 -8.28 -1.42
CA ALA A 225 -4.82 -8.10 -1.65
C ALA A 225 -4.51 -7.40 -2.99
N GLN A 226 -5.41 -7.56 -3.98
CA GLN A 226 -5.35 -6.94 -5.31
C GLN A 226 -5.92 -5.51 -5.34
N SER A 227 -6.77 -5.15 -4.36
CA SER A 227 -7.44 -3.84 -4.33
C SER A 227 -6.64 -2.73 -3.65
N SER A 228 -5.73 -3.08 -2.72
CA SER A 228 -4.94 -2.07 -2.02
C SER A 228 -3.78 -1.58 -2.87
N THR A 229 -3.63 -0.27 -2.98
CA THR A 229 -2.47 0.37 -3.60
C THR A 229 -1.20 -0.11 -2.89
N LYS A 230 -0.17 -0.44 -3.67
CA LYS A 230 1.16 -0.79 -3.16
C LYS A 230 2.08 0.40 -3.31
N TYR A 231 2.98 0.59 -2.35
CA TYR A 231 3.95 1.66 -2.37
C TYR A 231 5.35 1.07 -2.44
N VAL A 232 6.18 1.57 -3.36
CA VAL A 232 7.59 1.19 -3.47
C VAL A 232 8.43 2.36 -3.01
N GLU A 233 9.13 2.20 -1.90
CA GLU A 233 10.17 3.12 -1.46
C GLU A 233 11.44 2.90 -2.29
N LEU A 234 11.62 3.71 -3.34
CA LEU A 234 12.71 3.61 -4.30
C LEU A 234 13.85 4.58 -3.97
N ILE A 235 15.09 4.07 -3.98
CA ILE A 235 16.30 4.89 -4.05
C ILE A 235 16.92 4.76 -5.45
N ILE A 236 17.27 5.90 -6.06
CA ILE A 236 18.02 5.91 -7.32
C ILE A 236 19.44 6.41 -7.06
N VAL A 237 20.42 5.63 -7.50
CA VAL A 237 21.86 5.92 -7.37
C VAL A 237 22.43 6.24 -8.74
N ALA A 238 23.25 7.28 -8.86
CA ALA A 238 24.04 7.55 -10.07
C ALA A 238 25.54 7.32 -9.80
N ASP A 239 26.18 6.56 -10.69
CA ASP A 239 27.62 6.32 -10.63
C ASP A 239 28.43 7.58 -11.03
N ASN A 240 29.73 7.53 -10.77
CA ASN A 240 30.63 8.63 -11.09
C ASN A 240 30.68 8.90 -12.60
N ARG A 241 30.52 7.87 -13.41
CA ARG A 241 30.50 8.00 -14.87
C ARG A 241 29.29 8.80 -15.35
N GLU A 242 28.11 8.57 -14.78
CA GLU A 242 26.91 9.34 -15.05
C GLU A 242 27.08 10.79 -14.60
N PHE A 243 27.68 11.01 -13.42
CA PHE A 243 28.04 12.35 -12.97
C PHE A 243 28.96 13.09 -13.96
N GLN A 244 29.97 12.41 -14.49
CA GLN A 244 30.84 12.96 -15.54
C GLN A 244 30.07 13.23 -16.85
N LYS A 245 29.22 12.29 -17.28
CA LYS A 245 28.41 12.39 -18.50
C LYS A 245 27.51 13.62 -18.49
N GLN A 246 26.95 13.95 -17.33
CA GLN A 246 26.10 15.13 -17.17
C GLN A 246 26.88 16.46 -17.03
N GLY A 247 28.21 16.43 -17.14
CA GLY A 247 29.07 17.62 -17.07
C GLY A 247 29.56 17.94 -15.67
N LYS A 248 29.60 16.95 -14.76
CA LYS A 248 30.02 17.10 -13.35
C LYS A 248 29.17 18.09 -12.55
N ASP A 249 27.90 18.21 -12.92
CA ASP A 249 26.93 19.04 -12.24
C ASP A 249 26.00 18.17 -11.40
N LEU A 250 26.15 18.26 -10.08
CA LEU A 250 25.43 17.44 -9.12
C LEU A 250 23.92 17.66 -9.21
N GLU A 251 23.50 18.90 -9.43
CA GLU A 251 22.08 19.25 -9.44
C GLU A 251 21.43 18.83 -10.74
N LYS A 252 22.14 18.95 -11.86
CA LYS A 252 21.68 18.41 -13.13
C LYS A 252 21.50 16.90 -13.12
N VAL A 253 22.40 16.15 -12.46
CA VAL A 253 22.24 14.69 -12.29
C VAL A 253 21.01 14.40 -11.45
N LYS A 254 20.88 15.02 -10.27
CA LYS A 254 19.71 14.81 -9.40
C LYS A 254 18.39 15.11 -10.11
N GLN A 255 18.34 16.20 -10.87
CA GLN A 255 17.16 16.56 -11.67
C GLN A 255 16.84 15.51 -12.73
N ARG A 256 17.86 14.95 -13.40
CA ARG A 256 17.67 13.86 -14.35
C ARG A 256 17.12 12.60 -13.67
N LEU A 257 17.66 12.22 -12.51
CA LEU A 257 17.18 11.05 -11.76
C LEU A 257 15.75 11.23 -11.25
N ALA A 258 15.38 12.42 -10.78
CA ALA A 258 14.01 12.73 -10.39
C ALA A 258 13.05 12.70 -11.60
N GLU A 259 13.48 13.16 -12.78
CA GLU A 259 12.69 13.04 -14.02
C GLU A 259 12.47 11.57 -14.41
N ILE A 260 13.49 10.72 -14.24
CA ILE A 260 13.39 9.27 -14.44
C ILE A 260 12.35 8.66 -13.50
N ALA A 261 12.45 8.93 -12.19
CA ALA A 261 11.52 8.42 -11.18
C ALA A 261 10.07 8.81 -11.51
N ASN A 262 9.88 10.04 -11.99
CA ASN A 262 8.59 10.58 -12.36
C ASN A 262 7.89 9.79 -13.49
N TYR A 263 8.63 9.46 -14.56
CA TYR A 263 8.10 8.58 -15.61
C TYR A 263 7.76 7.19 -15.06
N VAL A 264 8.59 6.65 -14.17
CA VAL A 264 8.41 5.32 -13.58
C VAL A 264 7.15 5.25 -12.72
N ASP A 265 6.87 6.24 -11.85
CA ASP A 265 5.62 6.28 -11.07
C ASP A 265 4.40 6.23 -12.01
N LYS A 266 4.41 7.02 -13.10
CA LYS A 266 3.31 7.03 -14.07
C LYS A 266 3.09 5.66 -14.72
N PHE A 267 4.15 4.94 -15.08
CA PHE A 267 4.01 3.60 -15.67
C PHE A 267 3.40 2.60 -14.69
N TYR A 268 3.74 2.68 -13.41
CA TYR A 268 3.28 1.76 -12.37
C TYR A 268 1.89 2.08 -11.80
N ARG A 269 1.41 3.34 -11.93
CA ARG A 269 0.03 3.71 -11.57
C ARG A 269 -1.02 2.83 -12.24
N ALA A 270 -0.80 2.40 -13.49
CA ALA A 270 -1.68 1.50 -14.23
C ALA A 270 -1.79 0.08 -13.63
N LEU A 271 -0.93 -0.25 -12.67
CA LEU A 271 -0.88 -1.51 -11.92
C LEU A 271 -1.33 -1.34 -10.46
N ASN A 272 -1.88 -0.17 -10.08
CA ASN A 272 -2.21 0.18 -8.70
C ASN A 272 -0.97 0.15 -7.76
N ILE A 273 0.17 0.59 -8.29
CA ILE A 273 1.44 0.71 -7.58
C ILE A 273 1.90 2.16 -7.68
N ARG A 274 2.30 2.74 -6.56
CA ARG A 274 2.95 4.05 -6.48
C ARG A 274 4.44 3.86 -6.22
N VAL A 275 5.27 4.53 -7.00
CA VAL A 275 6.73 4.47 -6.84
C VAL A 275 7.16 5.77 -6.17
N ALA A 276 7.49 5.69 -4.88
CA ALA A 276 7.86 6.82 -4.05
C ALA A 276 9.38 6.96 -4.02
N LEU A 277 9.90 8.08 -4.53
CA LEU A 277 11.34 8.37 -4.48
C LEU A 277 11.74 8.83 -3.07
N VAL A 278 12.31 7.92 -2.28
CA VAL A 278 12.75 8.16 -0.90
C VAL A 278 14.22 8.57 -0.79
N GLY A 279 14.96 8.55 -1.91
CA GLY A 279 16.36 8.96 -1.89
C GLY A 279 17.03 9.05 -3.26
N LEU A 280 17.93 10.02 -3.37
CA LEU A 280 18.89 10.12 -4.46
C LEU A 280 20.31 10.11 -3.89
N GLU A 281 21.18 9.29 -4.48
CA GLU A 281 22.60 9.27 -4.18
C GLU A 281 23.41 9.43 -5.47
N VAL A 282 24.38 10.35 -5.47
CA VAL A 282 25.25 10.59 -6.63
C VAL A 282 26.68 10.43 -6.18
N TRP A 283 27.42 9.52 -6.79
CA TRP A 283 28.83 9.25 -6.50
C TRP A 283 29.73 10.26 -7.18
N SER A 284 29.65 11.53 -6.75
CA SER A 284 30.36 12.65 -7.37
C SER A 284 31.88 12.63 -7.20
N ASP A 285 32.38 11.97 -6.15
CA ASP A 285 33.80 11.81 -5.84
C ASP A 285 34.39 10.55 -6.49
N SER A 286 33.84 9.38 -6.16
CA SER A 286 34.23 8.08 -6.71
C SER A 286 33.12 7.06 -6.53
N ASP A 287 33.10 6.03 -7.38
CA ASP A 287 32.18 4.91 -7.22
C ASP A 287 32.37 4.23 -5.86
N LYS A 288 31.25 3.79 -5.24
CA LYS A 288 31.25 3.15 -3.91
C LYS A 288 31.26 1.62 -3.98
N CYS A 289 31.09 1.08 -5.17
CA CYS A 289 31.37 -0.31 -5.54
C CYS A 289 32.01 -0.33 -6.95
N PRO A 290 32.66 -1.42 -7.35
CA PRO A 290 33.14 -1.58 -8.72
C PRO A 290 31.97 -1.50 -9.73
N VAL A 291 32.10 -0.60 -10.71
CA VAL A 291 31.18 -0.50 -11.87
C VAL A 291 31.99 -0.79 -13.13
N SER A 292 31.59 -1.82 -13.88
CA SER A 292 32.34 -2.28 -15.05
C SER A 292 31.45 -2.37 -16.28
N GLN A 293 32.04 -2.68 -17.44
CA GLN A 293 31.24 -2.96 -18.64
C GLN A 293 30.53 -4.32 -18.57
N ASP A 294 30.89 -5.19 -17.63
CA ASP A 294 30.14 -6.40 -17.38
C ASP A 294 28.92 -6.07 -16.50
N PRO A 295 27.69 -6.17 -17.03
CA PRO A 295 26.49 -5.86 -16.26
C PRO A 295 26.29 -6.84 -15.09
N PHE A 296 26.78 -8.08 -15.21
CA PHE A 296 26.66 -9.09 -14.17
C PHE A 296 27.46 -8.74 -12.92
N THR A 297 28.76 -8.49 -13.09
CA THR A 297 29.65 -8.01 -12.01
C THR A 297 29.09 -6.73 -11.37
N THR A 298 28.66 -5.77 -12.20
CA THR A 298 28.15 -4.49 -11.71
C THR A 298 26.89 -4.64 -10.85
N LEU A 299 25.94 -5.49 -11.27
CA LEU A 299 24.72 -5.75 -10.51
C LEU A 299 25.03 -6.42 -9.17
N HIS A 300 25.92 -7.41 -9.17
CA HIS A 300 26.31 -8.10 -7.94
C HIS A 300 26.94 -7.15 -6.92
N GLU A 301 27.96 -6.39 -7.34
CA GLU A 301 28.66 -5.42 -6.50
C GLU A 301 27.73 -4.32 -5.96
N PHE A 302 26.78 -3.86 -6.80
CA PHE A 302 25.79 -2.86 -6.39
C PHE A 302 24.83 -3.41 -5.34
N LEU A 303 24.32 -4.63 -5.50
CA LEU A 303 23.41 -5.26 -4.54
C LEU A 303 24.10 -5.57 -3.21
N ASP A 304 25.37 -5.99 -3.23
CA ASP A 304 26.17 -6.20 -2.02
C ASP A 304 26.43 -4.87 -1.30
N TRP A 305 26.81 -3.82 -2.04
CA TRP A 305 26.93 -2.48 -1.49
C TRP A 305 25.61 -1.98 -0.89
N ARG A 306 24.48 -2.20 -1.58
CA ARG A 306 23.14 -1.87 -1.07
C ARG A 306 22.89 -2.55 0.27
N LYS A 307 23.12 -3.86 0.34
CA LYS A 307 22.91 -4.68 1.55
C LYS A 307 23.76 -4.21 2.73
N PHE A 308 25.05 -4.01 2.53
CA PHE A 308 25.99 -3.77 3.63
C PHE A 308 26.20 -2.29 3.97
N LYS A 309 25.90 -1.37 3.05
CA LYS A 309 26.15 0.07 3.23
C LYS A 309 24.87 0.88 3.21
N LEU A 310 24.02 0.73 2.19
CA LEU A 310 22.86 1.60 2.00
C LEU A 310 21.70 1.25 2.94
N LEU A 311 21.26 -0.02 2.93
CA LEU A 311 20.10 -0.50 3.72
C LEU A 311 20.21 -0.19 5.22
N PRO A 312 21.37 -0.39 5.90
CA PRO A 312 21.52 -0.06 7.31
C PRO A 312 21.43 1.45 7.61
N GLN A 313 21.72 2.30 6.63
CA GLN A 313 21.70 3.77 6.79
C GLN A 313 20.35 4.36 6.41
N ARG A 314 19.69 3.81 5.39
CA ARG A 314 18.41 4.28 4.86
C ARG A 314 17.54 3.07 4.53
N PRO A 315 16.52 2.77 5.35
CA PRO A 315 15.49 1.79 4.99
C PRO A 315 14.82 2.18 3.67
N HIS A 316 14.64 1.19 2.79
CA HIS A 316 13.98 1.35 1.49
C HIS A 316 13.63 -0.03 0.93
N ASP A 317 12.64 -0.09 0.04
CA ASP A 317 12.15 -1.33 -0.54
C ASP A 317 13.03 -1.81 -1.70
N ASN A 318 13.48 -0.87 -2.55
CA ASN A 318 14.22 -1.18 -3.77
C ASN A 318 15.26 -0.08 -4.09
N ALA A 319 16.40 -0.46 -4.68
CA ALA A 319 17.39 0.51 -5.18
C ALA A 319 17.81 0.22 -6.62
N GLN A 320 17.94 1.25 -7.43
CA GLN A 320 18.32 1.14 -8.84
C GLN A 320 19.56 2.01 -9.14
N LEU A 321 20.58 1.42 -9.76
CA LEU A 321 21.77 2.14 -10.21
C LEU A 321 21.60 2.61 -11.65
N ILE A 322 21.62 3.92 -11.88
CA ILE A 322 21.77 4.54 -13.21
C ILE A 322 23.26 4.73 -13.49
N SER A 323 23.77 4.04 -14.51
CA SER A 323 25.18 4.07 -14.88
C SER A 323 25.43 4.76 -16.21
N GLY A 324 26.45 5.61 -16.25
CA GLY A 324 26.99 6.18 -17.50
C GLY A 324 27.97 5.24 -18.21
N VAL A 325 28.25 4.05 -17.65
CA VAL A 325 29.09 3.02 -18.26
C VAL A 325 28.30 2.27 -19.33
N TYR A 326 28.95 2.00 -20.46
CA TYR A 326 28.37 1.17 -21.51
C TYR A 326 28.60 -0.31 -21.20
N PHE A 327 27.52 -1.06 -21.00
CA PHE A 327 27.61 -2.50 -20.79
C PHE A 327 27.94 -3.24 -22.10
N GLN A 328 28.60 -4.39 -21.98
CA GLN A 328 28.98 -5.22 -23.12
C GLN A 328 27.76 -5.88 -23.77
N GLY A 329 27.84 -6.06 -25.09
CA GLY A 329 26.77 -6.65 -25.89
C GLY A 329 25.62 -5.69 -26.12
N THR A 330 24.40 -6.22 -26.08
CA THR A 330 23.15 -5.44 -26.23
C THR A 330 22.52 -5.10 -24.89
N THR A 331 23.11 -5.50 -23.77
CA THR A 331 22.52 -5.34 -22.43
C THR A 331 22.42 -3.87 -22.03
N ILE A 332 21.22 -3.42 -21.66
CA ILE A 332 20.99 -2.04 -21.19
C ILE A 332 20.50 -1.97 -19.75
N GLY A 333 20.14 -3.10 -19.15
CA GLY A 333 19.63 -3.20 -17.80
C GLY A 333 19.64 -4.64 -17.31
N MET A 334 19.64 -4.79 -15.99
CA MET A 334 19.58 -6.09 -15.34
C MET A 334 19.07 -6.02 -13.91
N ALA A 335 18.17 -6.93 -13.54
CA ALA A 335 17.66 -7.08 -12.19
C ALA A 335 17.28 -8.54 -11.88
N PRO A 336 17.38 -8.98 -10.61
CA PRO A 336 16.89 -10.28 -10.18
C PRO A 336 15.35 -10.35 -10.24
N ILE A 337 14.83 -11.53 -10.58
CA ILE A 337 13.38 -11.76 -10.69
C ILE A 337 12.80 -12.15 -9.31
N MET A 338 11.60 -11.66 -8.97
CA MET A 338 10.88 -11.95 -7.70
C MET A 338 11.66 -11.56 -6.43
N SER A 339 12.51 -10.54 -6.53
CA SER A 339 13.39 -10.12 -5.44
C SER A 339 12.92 -8.91 -4.66
N MET A 340 11.76 -8.32 -4.99
CA MET A 340 11.21 -7.16 -4.29
C MET A 340 11.11 -7.42 -2.78
N CYS A 341 11.46 -6.42 -1.97
CA CYS A 341 11.56 -6.47 -0.50
C CYS A 341 12.68 -7.34 0.10
N THR A 342 13.46 -8.05 -0.71
CA THR A 342 14.60 -8.82 -0.18
C THR A 342 15.77 -7.91 0.17
N ALA A 343 16.47 -8.22 1.26
CA ALA A 343 17.66 -7.47 1.67
C ALA A 343 18.81 -7.64 0.67
N GLU A 344 18.94 -8.83 0.09
CA GLU A 344 20.02 -9.19 -0.83
C GLU A 344 19.80 -8.71 -2.26
N GLN A 345 18.57 -8.78 -2.79
CA GLN A 345 18.36 -8.78 -4.24
C GLN A 345 17.32 -7.76 -4.73
N SER A 346 16.71 -6.96 -3.85
CA SER A 346 15.73 -5.95 -4.25
C SER A 346 16.41 -4.72 -4.84
N GLY A 347 16.79 -4.84 -6.12
CA GLY A 347 17.36 -3.76 -6.89
C GLY A 347 17.72 -4.17 -8.31
N GLY A 348 18.36 -3.26 -9.03
CA GLY A 348 18.77 -3.45 -10.43
C GLY A 348 19.78 -2.41 -10.90
N ILE A 349 20.30 -2.63 -12.10
CA ILE A 349 21.20 -1.70 -12.79
C ILE A 349 20.61 -1.30 -14.13
N VAL A 350 20.83 -0.05 -14.52
CA VAL A 350 20.28 0.57 -15.73
C VAL A 350 21.37 1.40 -16.40
N MET A 351 21.64 1.13 -17.67
CA MET A 351 22.51 1.96 -18.49
C MET A 351 21.75 3.19 -18.97
N ASP A 352 22.31 4.38 -18.77
CA ASP A 352 21.76 5.62 -19.33
C ASP A 352 22.10 5.73 -20.83
N HIS A 353 21.34 5.02 -21.67
CA HIS A 353 21.66 4.81 -23.08
C HIS A 353 21.09 5.85 -24.06
N SER A 354 20.36 6.85 -23.55
CA SER A 354 19.75 7.91 -24.34
C SER A 354 19.93 9.27 -23.67
N ASP A 355 20.06 10.34 -24.46
CA ASP A 355 20.02 11.70 -23.92
C ASP A 355 18.63 12.05 -23.35
N ASN A 356 17.59 11.36 -23.82
CA ASN A 356 16.25 11.46 -23.29
C ASN A 356 16.07 10.56 -22.03
N PRO A 357 15.73 11.13 -20.86
CA PRO A 357 15.50 10.40 -19.61
C PRO A 357 14.48 9.29 -19.72
N LEU A 358 13.53 9.39 -20.67
CA LEU A 358 12.55 8.35 -20.94
C LEU A 358 13.21 7.00 -21.25
N GLY A 359 14.36 6.99 -21.92
CA GLY A 359 15.08 5.74 -22.22
C GLY A 359 15.54 5.01 -20.96
N ALA A 360 16.15 5.74 -20.02
CA ALA A 360 16.53 5.20 -18.73
C ALA A 360 15.31 4.85 -17.87
N ALA A 361 14.24 5.65 -17.92
CA ALA A 361 13.01 5.40 -17.17
C ALA A 361 12.28 4.11 -17.59
N VAL A 362 12.18 3.85 -18.89
CA VAL A 362 11.59 2.59 -19.38
C VAL A 362 12.45 1.38 -18.98
N THR A 363 13.77 1.53 -19.05
CA THR A 363 14.68 0.47 -18.64
C THR A 363 14.56 0.20 -17.14
N LEU A 364 14.55 1.24 -16.29
CA LEU A 364 14.31 1.12 -14.86
C LEU A 364 12.95 0.46 -14.59
N ALA A 365 11.89 0.87 -15.29
CA ALA A 365 10.57 0.27 -15.11
C ALA A 365 10.53 -1.22 -15.48
N HIS A 366 11.28 -1.62 -16.51
CA HIS A 366 11.48 -3.02 -16.90
C HIS A 366 12.20 -3.82 -15.80
N GLU A 367 13.33 -3.30 -15.32
CA GLU A 367 14.13 -3.97 -14.27
C GLU A 367 13.38 -4.06 -12.93
N LEU A 368 12.64 -3.01 -12.56
CA LEU A 368 11.72 -3.06 -11.42
C LEU A 368 10.62 -4.11 -11.61
N GLY A 369 10.19 -4.33 -12.86
CA GLY A 369 9.21 -5.34 -13.24
C GLY A 369 9.74 -6.76 -12.97
N HIS A 370 11.01 -7.01 -13.25
CA HIS A 370 11.69 -8.24 -12.83
C HIS A 370 11.67 -8.39 -11.31
N ASN A 371 12.03 -7.37 -10.53
CA ASN A 371 11.96 -7.45 -9.07
C ASN A 371 10.54 -7.81 -8.58
N PHE A 372 9.50 -7.32 -9.26
CA PHE A 372 8.10 -7.69 -9.02
C PHE A 372 7.71 -9.11 -9.46
N GLY A 373 8.57 -9.82 -10.18
CA GLY A 373 8.33 -11.18 -10.67
C GLY A 373 7.76 -11.25 -12.09
N MET A 374 7.73 -10.14 -12.83
CA MET A 374 7.31 -10.12 -14.23
C MET A 374 8.41 -10.71 -15.11
N ASN A 375 8.01 -11.59 -16.01
CA ASN A 375 8.89 -12.11 -17.04
C ASN A 375 8.69 -11.37 -18.36
N HIS A 376 9.52 -11.70 -19.33
CA HIS A 376 9.38 -11.15 -20.66
C HIS A 376 8.09 -11.55 -21.36
N ASP A 377 7.57 -10.60 -22.13
CA ASP A 377 6.51 -10.82 -23.10
C ASP A 377 7.10 -11.46 -24.37
N THR A 378 6.98 -12.79 -24.49
CA THR A 378 7.47 -13.51 -25.66
C THR A 378 6.38 -14.30 -26.38
N PRO A 379 6.48 -14.49 -27.72
CA PRO A 379 5.55 -15.32 -28.47
C PRO A 379 5.48 -16.78 -27.97
N GLU A 380 6.59 -17.34 -27.51
CA GLU A 380 6.67 -18.73 -27.02
C GLU A 380 5.84 -18.94 -25.74
N ARG A 381 5.71 -17.89 -24.93
CA ARG A 381 4.81 -17.88 -23.76
C ARG A 381 3.35 -17.60 -24.12
N GLY A 382 3.04 -17.41 -25.40
CA GLY A 382 1.73 -16.94 -25.86
C GLY A 382 1.42 -15.50 -25.42
N CYS A 383 2.45 -14.72 -25.07
CA CYS A 383 2.29 -13.35 -24.59
C CYS A 383 2.41 -12.36 -25.74
N GLY A 384 1.25 -11.91 -26.24
CA GLY A 384 1.16 -10.84 -27.23
C GLY A 384 0.95 -9.47 -26.58
N CYS A 385 1.77 -8.49 -26.94
CA CYS A 385 1.48 -7.09 -26.61
C CYS A 385 0.38 -6.58 -27.54
N ARG A 386 -0.70 -6.04 -26.98
CA ARG A 386 -1.78 -5.41 -27.78
C ARG A 386 -1.31 -4.12 -28.47
N VAL A 387 -0.28 -3.47 -27.93
CA VAL A 387 0.35 -2.30 -28.53
C VAL A 387 1.39 -2.77 -29.54
N THR A 388 1.30 -2.26 -30.76
CA THR A 388 2.17 -2.64 -31.87
C THR A 388 3.57 -2.06 -31.69
N VAL A 389 4.57 -2.64 -32.37
CA VAL A 389 5.98 -2.25 -32.25
C VAL A 389 6.22 -0.81 -32.72
N ASP A 390 5.50 -0.35 -33.74
CA ASP A 390 5.50 1.03 -34.24
C ASP A 390 4.95 2.04 -33.21
N ARG A 391 4.35 1.55 -32.12
CA ARG A 391 3.84 2.34 -31.00
C ARG A 391 4.60 2.08 -29.69
N GLY A 392 5.73 1.42 -29.81
CA GLY A 392 6.70 1.14 -28.76
C GLY A 392 6.53 -0.17 -28.01
N GLY A 393 5.44 -0.91 -28.25
CA GLY A 393 5.21 -2.22 -27.62
C GLY A 393 4.95 -2.14 -26.12
N CYS A 394 5.37 -3.17 -25.38
CA CYS A 394 5.14 -3.33 -23.94
C CYS A 394 6.45 -3.25 -23.16
N ILE A 395 6.42 -2.75 -21.93
CA ILE A 395 7.61 -2.52 -21.09
C ILE A 395 8.42 -3.80 -20.90
N MET A 396 7.76 -4.94 -20.66
CA MET A 396 8.42 -6.23 -20.45
C MET A 396 8.84 -6.95 -21.75
N THR A 397 8.89 -6.27 -22.89
CA THR A 397 9.46 -6.86 -24.11
C THR A 397 10.97 -7.09 -23.92
N PRO A 398 11.56 -8.22 -24.35
CA PRO A 398 12.99 -8.53 -24.13
C PRO A 398 13.99 -7.50 -24.68
N SER A 399 13.55 -6.75 -25.70
CA SER A 399 14.34 -5.74 -26.38
C SER A 399 13.56 -4.45 -26.37
N THR A 400 14.20 -3.35 -25.97
CA THR A 400 13.62 -2.02 -26.14
C THR A 400 14.08 -1.44 -27.48
N GLY A 401 13.12 -0.96 -28.24
CA GLY A 401 13.33 -0.21 -29.46
C GLY A 401 12.75 1.19 -29.35
N TYR A 402 12.75 1.90 -30.46
CA TYR A 402 11.99 3.12 -30.61
C TYR A 402 10.69 2.81 -31.40
N PRO A 403 9.50 3.28 -30.97
CA PRO A 403 9.20 4.06 -29.77
C PRO A 403 9.42 3.36 -28.45
N PHE A 404 9.62 4.14 -27.40
CA PHE A 404 9.76 3.59 -26.06
C PHE A 404 8.40 3.06 -25.56
N PRO A 405 8.33 1.84 -25.02
CA PRO A 405 7.10 1.30 -24.43
C PRO A 405 6.70 2.07 -23.19
N THR A 406 5.39 2.30 -23.03
CA THR A 406 4.82 3.02 -21.88
C THR A 406 3.76 2.20 -21.13
N VAL A 407 3.50 0.96 -21.56
CA VAL A 407 2.43 0.11 -21.02
C VAL A 407 2.91 -1.30 -20.70
N PHE A 408 2.28 -1.91 -19.69
CA PHE A 408 2.46 -3.33 -19.35
C PHE A 408 1.45 -4.23 -20.07
N SER A 409 1.85 -5.44 -20.43
CA SER A 409 0.96 -6.42 -21.08
C SER A 409 0.01 -7.08 -20.08
N SER A 410 -0.97 -7.83 -20.58
CA SER A 410 -1.81 -8.69 -19.73
C SER A 410 -1.02 -9.83 -19.09
N CYS A 411 0.06 -10.30 -19.72
CA CYS A 411 0.95 -11.30 -19.12
C CYS A 411 1.73 -10.71 -17.95
N SER A 412 2.28 -9.50 -18.10
CA SER A 412 3.00 -8.83 -17.00
C SER A 412 2.07 -8.62 -15.80
N LYS A 413 0.80 -8.21 -16.04
CA LYS A 413 -0.22 -8.10 -14.98
C LYS A 413 -0.50 -9.44 -14.30
N LYS A 414 -0.61 -10.53 -15.07
CA LYS A 414 -0.84 -11.87 -14.52
C LYS A 414 0.36 -12.34 -13.68
N ASP A 415 1.57 -12.12 -14.18
CA ASP A 415 2.81 -12.49 -13.48
C ASP A 415 2.94 -11.71 -12.15
N LEU A 416 2.66 -10.41 -12.16
CA LEU A 416 2.62 -9.59 -10.94
C LEU A 416 1.64 -10.17 -9.92
N LEU A 417 0.41 -10.48 -10.32
CA LEU A 417 -0.59 -11.04 -9.41
C LEU A 417 -0.16 -12.38 -8.81
N VAL A 418 0.42 -13.27 -9.63
CA VAL A 418 0.96 -14.55 -9.17
C VAL A 418 2.13 -14.35 -8.20
N SER A 419 2.97 -13.35 -8.45
CA SER A 419 4.10 -13.00 -7.61
C SER A 419 3.67 -12.47 -6.24
N LEU A 420 2.72 -11.53 -6.21
CA LEU A 420 2.13 -11.00 -4.97
C LEU A 420 1.40 -12.08 -4.17
N ASP A 421 0.65 -12.97 -4.83
CA ASP A 421 -0.04 -14.11 -4.19
C ASP A 421 0.97 -15.09 -3.52
N LYS A 422 2.22 -15.14 -3.98
CA LYS A 422 3.29 -15.96 -3.39
C LYS A 422 3.97 -15.30 -2.19
N GLY A 423 3.66 -14.04 -1.88
CA GLY A 423 4.29 -13.27 -0.81
C GLY A 423 5.44 -12.38 -1.27
N VAL A 424 5.66 -12.18 -2.58
CA VAL A 424 6.58 -11.11 -3.02
C VAL A 424 5.95 -9.76 -2.71
N GLY A 425 6.72 -8.79 -2.21
CA GLY A 425 6.19 -7.44 -1.94
C GLY A 425 5.63 -7.23 -0.52
N MET A 426 6.01 -8.03 0.48
CA MET A 426 5.52 -7.89 1.87
C MET A 426 5.78 -6.51 2.47
N CYS A 427 6.83 -5.81 2.04
CA CYS A 427 7.16 -4.45 2.47
C CYS A 427 6.31 -3.35 1.82
N LEU A 428 5.49 -3.64 0.80
CA LEU A 428 4.87 -2.60 -0.03
C LEU A 428 3.51 -2.10 0.47
N PHE A 429 3.14 -2.45 1.70
CA PHE A 429 1.82 -2.15 2.28
C PHE A 429 1.83 -0.94 3.20
N ASN A 430 3.01 -0.47 3.63
CA ASN A 430 3.12 0.81 4.33
C ASN A 430 3.13 1.95 3.32
N MET A 431 2.37 3.00 3.64
CA MET A 431 2.57 4.28 3.01
C MET A 431 3.91 4.85 3.50
N PRO A 432 4.78 5.36 2.61
CA PRO A 432 6.09 5.87 2.99
C PRO A 432 6.00 6.98 4.02
N GLU A 433 6.95 7.00 4.97
CA GLU A 433 7.07 8.11 5.90
C GLU A 433 7.55 9.36 5.17
N VAL A 434 6.72 10.42 5.20
CA VAL A 434 6.89 11.64 4.40
C VAL A 434 8.21 12.37 4.67
N LYS A 435 8.80 12.24 5.87
CA LYS A 435 10.13 12.82 6.18
C LYS A 435 11.25 12.29 5.30
N VAL A 436 11.03 11.15 4.65
CA VAL A 436 12.01 10.45 3.81
C VAL A 436 11.71 10.67 2.33
N LEU A 437 10.54 11.20 1.95
CA LEU A 437 10.25 11.52 0.56
C LEU A 437 11.14 12.68 0.09
N TYR A 438 11.78 12.48 -1.06
CA TYR A 438 12.27 13.59 -1.85
C TYR A 438 10.97 14.25 -2.38
N GLY A 439 10.46 15.36 -1.81
CA GLY A 439 11.14 16.55 -1.33
C GLY A 439 10.18 17.66 -0.86
N GLY A 440 9.62 17.55 0.33
CA GLY A 440 8.84 18.65 0.92
C GLY A 440 7.34 18.42 0.87
N GLN A 441 6.60 19.35 1.49
CA GLN A 441 5.19 19.21 1.87
C GLN A 441 4.30 20.00 0.90
N LYS A 442 3.34 19.33 0.24
CA LYS A 442 2.37 19.89 -0.69
C LYS A 442 1.09 19.06 -0.77
N CYS A 443 0.02 19.75 -0.39
CA CYS A 443 -1.35 19.28 -0.52
C CYS A 443 -1.78 19.00 -1.96
N GLY A 444 -2.35 17.82 -2.19
CA GLY A 444 -2.85 17.30 -3.47
C GLY A 444 -2.11 16.06 -3.99
N ASN A 445 -1.25 15.44 -3.18
CA ASN A 445 -0.27 14.42 -3.58
C ASN A 445 -0.58 12.97 -3.32
N GLY A 446 -1.66 12.74 -2.61
CA GLY A 446 -2.06 11.42 -2.16
C GLY A 446 -1.14 10.84 -1.10
N TYR A 447 -0.24 11.64 -0.51
CA TYR A 447 0.57 11.33 0.66
C TYR A 447 0.18 12.29 1.78
N VAL A 448 -0.05 11.80 3.00
CA VAL A 448 -0.46 12.69 4.10
C VAL A 448 0.79 13.24 4.79
N GLU A 449 1.04 14.54 4.63
CA GLU A 449 2.28 15.18 5.05
C GLU A 449 2.17 15.94 6.38
N GLU A 450 3.29 16.38 6.96
CA GLU A 450 3.27 17.12 8.22
C GLU A 450 2.57 18.47 8.03
N GLY A 451 1.48 18.70 8.78
CA GLY A 451 0.59 19.86 8.61
C GLY A 451 -0.72 19.54 7.90
N GLU A 452 -0.84 18.36 7.31
CA GLU A 452 -2.04 17.86 6.63
C GLU A 452 -2.73 16.78 7.46
N GLU A 453 -4.05 16.71 7.34
CA GLU A 453 -4.86 15.67 7.99
C GLU A 453 -5.31 14.59 7.00
N CYS A 454 -5.31 14.92 5.70
CA CYS A 454 -5.65 14.00 4.63
C CYS A 454 -5.16 14.52 3.28
N ASP A 455 -4.85 13.62 2.37
CA ASP A 455 -4.56 13.97 0.98
C ASP A 455 -5.13 12.90 0.03
N CYS A 456 -6.10 13.31 -0.78
CA CYS A 456 -6.84 12.45 -1.71
C CYS A 456 -6.43 12.64 -3.17
N GLY A 457 -5.30 13.31 -3.42
CA GLY A 457 -4.91 13.77 -4.74
C GLY A 457 -5.50 15.14 -5.07
N ASP A 458 -5.34 15.54 -6.32
CA ASP A 458 -5.84 16.82 -6.84
C ASP A 458 -7.36 17.00 -6.70
N ILE A 459 -7.82 18.25 -6.74
CA ILE A 459 -9.25 18.61 -6.64
C ILE A 459 -10.11 17.88 -7.67
N GLU A 460 -9.59 17.64 -8.89
CA GLU A 460 -10.33 16.94 -9.95
C GLU A 460 -10.30 15.41 -9.79
N GLU A 461 -9.26 14.84 -9.17
CA GLU A 461 -9.12 13.40 -8.95
C GLU A 461 -9.73 12.93 -7.61
N CYS A 462 -9.81 13.84 -6.63
CA CYS A 462 -10.26 13.51 -5.29
C CYS A 462 -11.75 13.18 -5.25
N MET A 463 -12.04 11.87 -5.25
CA MET A 463 -13.37 11.34 -4.99
C MET A 463 -13.65 11.11 -3.50
N ASN A 464 -12.71 11.45 -2.62
CA ASN A 464 -12.81 11.17 -1.19
C ASN A 464 -13.80 12.13 -0.50
N PRO A 465 -14.94 11.65 0.03
CA PRO A 465 -15.92 12.52 0.66
C PRO A 465 -15.41 13.11 1.98
N CYS A 466 -14.41 12.51 2.61
CA CYS A 466 -13.90 12.88 3.94
C CYS A 466 -12.81 13.95 3.90
N CYS A 467 -12.14 14.12 2.75
CA CYS A 467 -11.02 15.03 2.61
C CYS A 467 -11.40 16.29 1.84
N ASN A 468 -10.89 17.44 2.29
CA ASN A 468 -10.96 18.68 1.52
C ASN A 468 -9.68 18.85 0.70
N ALA A 469 -9.72 18.40 -0.57
CA ALA A 469 -8.59 18.43 -1.51
C ALA A 469 -7.95 19.81 -1.71
N SER A 470 -8.66 20.91 -1.43
CA SER A 470 -8.09 22.26 -1.58
C SER A 470 -7.22 22.71 -0.40
N THR A 471 -7.32 22.01 0.75
CA THR A 471 -6.66 22.41 2.00
C THR A 471 -5.95 21.26 2.71
N CYS A 472 -6.14 20.02 2.24
CA CYS A 472 -5.65 18.79 2.86
C CYS A 472 -6.01 18.65 4.35
N THR A 473 -7.21 19.14 4.67
CA THR A 473 -7.83 19.02 5.98
C THR A 473 -9.04 18.09 5.91
N LEU A 474 -9.33 17.44 7.02
CA LEU A 474 -10.51 16.61 7.15
C LEU A 474 -11.76 17.50 7.11
N LYS A 475 -12.80 17.02 6.43
CA LYS A 475 -14.10 17.69 6.47
C LYS A 475 -14.72 17.58 7.85
N PHE A 476 -15.69 18.46 8.14
CA PHE A 476 -16.39 18.48 9.43
C PHE A 476 -16.92 17.08 9.82
N ASN A 477 -16.62 16.65 11.05
CA ASN A 477 -16.90 15.32 11.63
C ASN A 477 -16.11 14.13 11.05
N ALA A 478 -15.20 14.33 10.09
CA ALA A 478 -14.31 13.26 9.66
C ALA A 478 -13.17 13.08 10.67
N VAL A 479 -12.90 11.83 11.04
CA VAL A 479 -11.76 11.42 11.89
C VAL A 479 -10.64 10.84 11.02
N CYS A 480 -11.00 10.31 9.85
CA CYS A 480 -10.06 9.77 8.87
C CYS A 480 -10.59 10.02 7.46
N ALA A 481 -9.69 9.90 6.48
CA ALA A 481 -10.04 9.93 5.07
C ALA A 481 -9.47 8.74 4.28
N HIS A 482 -8.25 8.32 4.59
CA HIS A 482 -7.53 7.27 3.86
C HIS A 482 -7.35 6.02 4.71
N GLY A 483 -6.87 4.94 4.08
CA GLY A 483 -6.51 3.70 4.76
C GLY A 483 -7.65 2.69 4.91
N GLN A 484 -7.27 1.41 4.98
CA GLN A 484 -8.20 0.28 5.01
C GLN A 484 -9.02 0.21 6.31
N CYS A 485 -8.57 0.92 7.35
CA CYS A 485 -9.23 1.05 8.65
C CYS A 485 -10.07 2.33 8.76
N CYS A 486 -10.31 3.04 7.64
CA CYS A 486 -11.27 4.14 7.57
C CYS A 486 -12.55 3.70 6.84
N GLU A 487 -13.71 3.96 7.43
CA GLU A 487 -15.02 3.70 6.83
C GLU A 487 -15.97 4.84 7.16
N ASN A 488 -16.62 5.40 6.14
CA ASN A 488 -17.53 6.54 6.29
C ASN A 488 -16.92 7.70 7.11
N CYS A 489 -15.65 8.00 6.84
CA CYS A 489 -14.87 9.03 7.53
C CYS A 489 -14.63 8.78 9.04
N GLN A 490 -14.87 7.55 9.52
CA GLN A 490 -14.64 7.13 10.90
C GLN A 490 -13.67 5.96 10.96
N LEU A 491 -12.96 5.85 12.08
CA LEU A 491 -12.08 4.71 12.33
C LEU A 491 -12.91 3.44 12.53
N LYS A 492 -12.53 2.38 11.82
CA LYS A 492 -13.08 1.05 12.05
C LYS A 492 -12.72 0.59 13.47
N PRO A 493 -13.63 -0.14 14.15
CA PRO A 493 -13.36 -0.56 15.51
C PRO A 493 -12.18 -1.54 15.57
N ALA A 494 -11.50 -1.54 16.72
CA ALA A 494 -10.42 -2.47 17.00
C ALA A 494 -10.86 -3.92 16.77
N GLY A 495 -10.05 -4.73 16.10
CA GLY A 495 -10.40 -6.11 15.76
C GLY A 495 -11.10 -6.29 14.42
N THR A 496 -11.26 -5.22 13.64
CA THR A 496 -11.76 -5.34 12.26
C THR A 496 -10.65 -5.80 11.33
N LEU A 497 -10.84 -6.91 10.62
CA LEU A 497 -9.88 -7.41 9.63
C LEU A 497 -9.65 -6.37 8.51
N CYS A 498 -8.42 -5.89 8.35
CA CYS A 498 -8.06 -4.94 7.30
C CYS A 498 -7.23 -5.57 6.19
N ARG A 499 -6.41 -6.57 6.52
CA ARG A 499 -5.67 -7.37 5.54
C ARG A 499 -5.74 -8.85 5.88
N GLU A 500 -6.10 -9.65 4.88
CA GLU A 500 -6.09 -11.11 4.98
C GLU A 500 -4.69 -11.66 4.69
N SER A 501 -4.37 -12.84 5.23
CA SER A 501 -3.17 -13.59 4.88
C SER A 501 -3.23 -14.04 3.41
N THR A 502 -2.22 -13.71 2.63
CA THR A 502 -2.12 -14.02 1.19
C THR A 502 -1.64 -15.43 0.90
N ASN A 503 -0.78 -15.96 1.77
CA ASN A 503 -0.18 -17.28 1.61
C ASN A 503 0.05 -17.96 2.98
N SER A 504 0.60 -19.18 2.98
CA SER A 504 0.78 -19.99 4.19
C SER A 504 1.85 -19.49 5.16
N CYS A 505 2.67 -18.53 4.75
CA CYS A 505 3.69 -17.87 5.54
C CYS A 505 3.29 -16.47 6.01
N ASP A 506 2.10 -16.00 5.62
CA ASP A 506 1.62 -14.66 5.89
C ASP A 506 0.63 -14.65 7.08
N LEU A 507 0.59 -13.56 7.84
CA LEU A 507 -0.34 -13.40 8.97
C LEU A 507 -1.40 -12.34 8.63
N PRO A 508 -2.62 -12.42 9.19
CA PRO A 508 -3.63 -11.38 9.00
C PRO A 508 -3.40 -10.16 9.92
N GLU A 509 -3.85 -8.98 9.48
CA GLU A 509 -3.83 -7.75 10.29
C GLU A 509 -5.23 -7.18 10.50
N PHE A 510 -5.38 -6.61 11.68
CA PHE A 510 -6.62 -6.06 12.19
C PHE A 510 -6.42 -4.61 12.57
N CYS A 511 -7.45 -3.80 12.32
CA CYS A 511 -7.50 -2.42 12.76
C CYS A 511 -7.31 -2.35 14.27
N THR A 512 -6.49 -1.40 14.70
CA THR A 512 -6.24 -1.12 16.12
C THR A 512 -7.36 -0.30 16.75
N GLY A 513 -8.20 0.34 15.91
CA GLY A 513 -9.23 1.29 16.34
C GLY A 513 -8.71 2.69 16.64
N SER A 514 -7.39 2.91 16.51
CA SER A 514 -6.75 4.22 16.74
C SER A 514 -6.04 4.78 15.51
N ASP A 515 -5.81 3.96 14.48
CA ASP A 515 -5.12 4.36 13.25
C ASP A 515 -6.00 4.07 12.03
N PRO A 516 -6.08 4.99 11.05
CA PRO A 516 -6.85 4.79 9.83
C PRO A 516 -6.20 3.83 8.82
N HIS A 517 -4.90 3.59 8.93
CA HIS A 517 -4.17 2.61 8.13
C HIS A 517 -4.18 1.24 8.81
N CYS A 518 -4.12 0.19 7.98
CA CYS A 518 -3.90 -1.14 8.50
C CYS A 518 -2.47 -1.22 9.05
N PRO A 519 -2.23 -1.94 10.16
CA PRO A 519 -0.87 -2.16 10.65
C PRO A 519 0.05 -2.72 9.56
N ALA A 520 1.35 -2.46 9.71
CA ALA A 520 2.35 -2.96 8.78
C ALA A 520 2.24 -4.49 8.62
N ASN A 521 2.35 -4.95 7.37
CA ASN A 521 2.27 -6.37 7.02
C ASN A 521 3.34 -7.16 7.80
N VAL A 522 2.90 -8.12 8.60
CA VAL A 522 3.75 -9.06 9.31
C VAL A 522 3.50 -10.48 8.81
N TYR A 523 4.54 -11.29 8.85
CA TYR A 523 4.51 -12.66 8.37
C TYR A 523 5.14 -13.60 9.39
N LEU A 524 4.99 -14.91 9.21
CA LEU A 524 5.58 -15.91 10.10
C LEU A 524 7.10 -15.75 10.15
N HIS A 525 7.66 -15.89 11.35
CA HIS A 525 9.11 -15.83 11.53
C HIS A 525 9.83 -16.89 10.69
N ASP A 526 11.00 -16.53 10.16
CA ASP A 526 11.77 -17.41 9.28
C ASP A 526 12.07 -18.75 9.95
N GLY A 527 11.88 -19.84 9.20
CA GLY A 527 12.01 -21.22 9.68
C GLY A 527 10.70 -21.89 10.08
N HIS A 528 9.60 -21.16 10.25
CA HIS A 528 8.27 -21.77 10.47
C HIS A 528 7.91 -22.70 9.31
N MET A 529 7.24 -23.82 9.59
CA MET A 529 6.77 -24.73 8.54
C MET A 529 5.62 -24.11 7.76
N CYS A 530 5.64 -24.25 6.45
CA CYS A 530 4.53 -23.79 5.62
C CYS A 530 3.28 -24.65 5.84
N HIS A 531 2.11 -24.04 5.90
CA HIS A 531 0.85 -24.78 5.91
C HIS A 531 0.56 -25.42 4.54
N GLY A 532 0.25 -26.72 4.52
CA GLY A 532 -0.19 -27.46 3.32
C GLY A 532 0.91 -27.77 2.29
N VAL A 533 2.15 -27.34 2.53
CA VAL A 533 3.30 -27.55 1.64
C VAL A 533 4.50 -27.96 2.47
N ASP A 534 5.27 -28.94 1.99
CA ASP A 534 6.48 -29.37 2.68
C ASP A 534 7.64 -28.38 2.45
N GLY A 535 7.69 -27.33 3.27
CA GLY A 535 8.64 -26.24 3.17
C GLY A 535 8.76 -25.43 4.45
N HIS A 536 9.68 -24.46 4.44
CA HIS A 536 9.84 -23.49 5.51
C HIS A 536 9.62 -22.07 4.98
N CYS A 537 9.07 -21.20 5.82
CA CYS A 537 8.88 -19.79 5.54
C CYS A 537 10.23 -19.08 5.59
N TYR A 538 10.48 -18.25 4.58
CA TYR A 538 11.63 -17.37 4.49
C TYR A 538 11.20 -16.05 3.85
N ASN A 539 11.35 -14.93 4.57
CA ASN A 539 10.90 -13.60 4.14
C ASN A 539 9.42 -13.57 3.71
N GLY A 540 8.55 -14.31 4.40
CA GLY A 540 7.11 -14.38 4.11
C GLY A 540 6.72 -15.21 2.90
N ILE A 541 7.69 -15.95 2.31
CA ILE A 541 7.48 -16.81 1.15
C ILE A 541 7.78 -18.26 1.52
N CYS A 542 6.95 -19.19 1.04
CA CYS A 542 7.22 -20.62 1.11
C CYS A 542 7.97 -21.08 -0.15
N GLN A 543 9.31 -21.18 -0.07
CA GLN A 543 10.15 -21.59 -1.20
C GLN A 543 10.30 -23.12 -1.28
N THR A 544 10.07 -23.70 -2.46
CA THR A 544 10.23 -25.14 -2.71
C THR A 544 10.96 -25.43 -4.02
N HIS A 545 11.67 -26.56 -4.09
CA HIS A 545 12.29 -27.01 -5.35
C HIS A 545 11.27 -27.19 -6.47
N GLU A 546 10.06 -27.67 -6.15
CA GLU A 546 8.99 -27.83 -7.13
C GLU A 546 8.57 -26.49 -7.73
N GLN A 547 8.34 -25.49 -6.88
CA GLN A 547 7.93 -24.17 -7.36
C GLN A 547 9.01 -23.53 -8.22
N GLN A 548 10.29 -23.69 -7.86
CA GLN A 548 11.39 -23.21 -8.68
C GLN A 548 11.50 -23.98 -10.00
N CYS A 549 11.32 -25.31 -10.01
CA CYS A 549 11.27 -26.08 -11.25
C CYS A 549 10.14 -25.64 -12.18
N ILE A 550 8.95 -25.36 -11.64
CA ILE A 550 7.82 -24.83 -12.43
C ILE A 550 8.14 -23.44 -12.98
N THR A 551 8.80 -22.58 -12.20
CA THR A 551 9.24 -21.26 -12.68
C THR A 551 10.27 -21.38 -13.80
N LEU A 552 11.19 -22.34 -13.72
CA LEU A 552 12.26 -22.53 -14.70
C LEU A 552 11.80 -23.25 -15.97
N TRP A 553 10.89 -24.22 -15.86
CA TRP A 553 10.52 -25.13 -16.97
C TRP A 553 9.05 -25.08 -17.36
N GLY A 554 8.24 -24.24 -16.70
CA GLY A 554 6.81 -24.16 -16.93
C GLY A 554 6.01 -25.24 -16.20
N GLN A 555 4.70 -25.27 -16.47
CA GLN A 555 3.77 -26.19 -15.82
C GLN A 555 4.11 -27.66 -16.13
N GLY A 556 3.91 -28.54 -15.13
CA GLY A 556 4.22 -29.96 -15.22
C GLY A 556 5.67 -30.34 -14.87
N ALA A 557 6.52 -29.36 -14.56
CA ALA A 557 7.86 -29.62 -14.02
C ALA A 557 7.82 -29.99 -12.53
N LYS A 558 8.74 -30.88 -12.13
CA LYS A 558 8.86 -31.42 -10.76
C LYS A 558 10.33 -31.47 -10.33
N PRO A 559 10.62 -31.49 -9.02
CA PRO A 559 12.00 -31.68 -8.55
C PRO A 559 12.48 -33.07 -8.91
N ALA A 560 13.76 -33.18 -9.31
CA ALA A 560 14.36 -34.47 -9.58
C ALA A 560 14.65 -35.25 -8.27
N PRO A 561 14.83 -36.58 -8.33
CA PRO A 561 15.21 -37.36 -7.16
C PRO A 561 16.55 -36.90 -6.54
N SER A 562 16.76 -37.10 -5.23
CA SER A 562 17.96 -36.63 -4.51
C SER A 562 19.28 -37.05 -5.16
N ILE A 563 19.33 -38.24 -5.77
CA ILE A 563 20.52 -38.73 -6.48
C ILE A 563 20.97 -37.80 -7.62
N CYS A 564 20.03 -37.10 -8.28
CA CYS A 564 20.37 -36.10 -9.29
C CYS A 564 21.17 -34.94 -8.69
N PHE A 565 20.71 -34.40 -7.55
CA PHE A 565 21.40 -33.33 -6.85
C PHE A 565 22.78 -33.79 -6.37
N GLU A 566 22.85 -34.94 -5.69
CA GLU A 566 24.10 -35.47 -5.13
C GLU A 566 25.16 -35.75 -6.21
N ARG A 567 24.77 -36.39 -7.31
CA ARG A 567 25.72 -36.76 -8.37
C ARG A 567 26.13 -35.55 -9.20
N VAL A 568 25.17 -34.77 -9.68
CA VAL A 568 25.46 -33.62 -10.55
C VAL A 568 26.26 -32.58 -9.78
N ASN A 569 25.84 -32.22 -8.56
CA ASN A 569 26.49 -31.14 -7.82
C ASN A 569 27.82 -31.53 -7.16
N SER A 570 28.15 -32.83 -7.10
CA SER A 570 29.49 -33.29 -6.70
C SER A 570 30.59 -33.02 -7.75
N ALA A 571 30.21 -32.66 -8.98
CA ALA A 571 31.15 -32.39 -10.07
C ALA A 571 32.01 -31.15 -9.77
N GLY A 572 31.41 -30.08 -9.27
CA GLY A 572 32.08 -28.80 -9.04
C GLY A 572 32.48 -28.13 -10.36
N ASP A 573 31.59 -28.16 -11.34
CA ASP A 573 31.77 -27.57 -12.66
C ASP A 573 30.63 -26.55 -12.92
N PRO A 574 30.60 -25.81 -14.05
CA PRO A 574 29.55 -24.83 -14.31
C PRO A 574 28.11 -25.37 -14.26
N TYR A 575 27.92 -26.67 -14.46
CA TYR A 575 26.62 -27.30 -14.60
C TYR A 575 26.13 -27.96 -13.31
N GLY A 576 27.05 -28.35 -12.43
CA GLY A 576 26.78 -28.94 -11.12
C GLY A 576 27.76 -28.47 -10.06
N ASN A 577 27.31 -27.58 -9.18
CA ASN A 577 28.15 -26.94 -8.15
C ASN A 577 27.32 -26.37 -6.98
N CYS A 578 28.00 -25.96 -5.91
CA CYS A 578 27.48 -25.20 -4.77
C CYS A 578 27.87 -23.71 -4.86
N GLY A 579 27.76 -23.15 -6.07
CA GLY A 579 28.26 -21.82 -6.41
C GLY A 579 29.78 -21.81 -6.58
N LYS A 580 30.36 -20.62 -6.47
CA LYS A 580 31.79 -20.39 -6.61
C LYS A 580 32.44 -20.03 -5.29
N ASP A 581 33.72 -20.39 -5.17
CA ASP A 581 34.58 -19.94 -4.09
C ASP A 581 35.07 -18.50 -4.32
N SER A 582 35.80 -17.96 -3.34
CA SER A 582 36.37 -16.61 -3.41
C SER A 582 37.43 -16.42 -4.52
N LYS A 583 37.81 -17.49 -5.22
CA LYS A 583 38.74 -17.48 -6.35
C LYS A 583 38.01 -17.64 -7.69
N GLY A 584 36.68 -17.62 -7.69
CA GLY A 584 35.83 -17.79 -8.88
C GLY A 584 35.74 -19.23 -9.39
N SER A 585 36.29 -20.20 -8.66
CA SER A 585 36.24 -21.62 -9.04
C SER A 585 34.95 -22.26 -8.55
N PHE A 586 34.32 -23.10 -9.38
CA PHE A 586 33.11 -23.82 -9.00
C PHE A 586 33.37 -24.79 -7.85
N ALA A 587 32.66 -24.58 -6.75
CA ALA A 587 32.78 -25.41 -5.56
C ALA A 587 31.97 -26.70 -5.73
N LYS A 588 32.58 -27.83 -5.41
CA LYS A 588 31.88 -29.11 -5.28
C LYS A 588 30.93 -29.04 -4.09
N CYS A 589 29.72 -29.57 -4.23
CA CYS A 589 28.84 -29.75 -3.09
C CYS A 589 29.24 -30.97 -2.28
N GLU A 590 29.24 -30.83 -0.96
CA GLU A 590 29.13 -31.97 -0.05
C GLU A 590 27.76 -32.63 -0.21
N ALA A 591 27.66 -33.92 0.11
CA ALA A 591 26.41 -34.67 -0.08
C ALA A 591 25.21 -34.06 0.66
N GLN A 592 25.44 -33.51 1.86
CA GLN A 592 24.42 -32.81 2.66
C GLN A 592 23.95 -31.48 2.04
N ASP A 593 24.83 -30.81 1.28
CA ASP A 593 24.58 -29.50 0.68
C ASP A 593 24.11 -29.61 -0.77
N ALA A 594 24.11 -30.81 -1.33
CA ALA A 594 23.78 -31.05 -2.73
C ALA A 594 22.41 -30.48 -3.15
N LYS A 595 21.42 -30.49 -2.24
CA LYS A 595 20.08 -29.88 -2.49
C LYS A 595 20.04 -28.36 -2.44
N CYS A 596 21.16 -27.70 -2.14
CA CYS A 596 21.33 -26.24 -2.13
C CYS A 596 22.28 -25.72 -3.22
N GLY A 597 22.82 -26.62 -4.05
CA GLY A 597 23.62 -26.28 -5.22
C GLY A 597 22.77 -25.98 -6.45
N LYS A 598 23.18 -26.48 -7.62
CA LYS A 598 22.40 -26.35 -8.87
C LYS A 598 21.10 -27.14 -8.79
N ILE A 599 20.00 -26.50 -9.19
CA ILE A 599 18.68 -27.11 -9.18
C ILE A 599 18.57 -28.21 -10.23
N GLN A 600 17.95 -29.33 -9.85
CA GLN A 600 17.68 -30.46 -10.72
C GLN A 600 16.18 -30.73 -10.78
N CYS A 601 15.63 -30.78 -12.00
CA CYS A 601 14.21 -30.91 -12.30
C CYS A 601 13.94 -32.08 -13.26
N GLN A 602 12.66 -32.43 -13.41
CA GLN A 602 12.11 -33.38 -14.37
C GLN A 602 10.79 -32.85 -14.95
N GLY A 603 10.47 -33.20 -16.19
CA GLY A 603 9.25 -32.74 -16.87
C GLY A 603 9.29 -31.27 -17.30
N GLY A 604 8.11 -30.71 -17.60
CA GLY A 604 7.96 -29.36 -18.12
C GLY A 604 8.36 -29.21 -19.59
N ALA A 605 8.60 -27.96 -20.01
CA ALA A 605 9.04 -27.60 -21.35
C ALA A 605 10.46 -28.10 -21.65
N ASN A 606 10.78 -28.27 -22.93
CA ASN A 606 12.10 -28.76 -23.38
C ASN A 606 13.22 -27.72 -23.23
N ARG A 607 12.87 -26.45 -23.02
CA ARG A 607 13.81 -25.35 -22.77
C ARG A 607 13.35 -24.55 -21.56
N PRO A 608 14.27 -23.95 -20.78
CA PRO A 608 13.89 -23.08 -19.69
C PRO A 608 13.02 -21.93 -20.20
N VAL A 609 11.98 -21.58 -19.45
CA VAL A 609 11.08 -20.45 -19.76
C VAL A 609 11.61 -19.11 -19.20
N ILE A 610 12.71 -19.16 -18.45
CA ILE A 610 13.41 -18.02 -17.86
C ILE A 610 14.50 -17.48 -18.80
N GLY A 611 14.10 -16.57 -19.69
CA GLY A 611 15.03 -15.92 -20.61
C GLY A 611 15.72 -16.90 -21.57
N THR A 612 16.67 -16.40 -22.35
CA THR A 612 17.18 -17.11 -23.54
C THR A 612 18.64 -17.48 -23.49
N ASN A 613 19.38 -16.88 -22.57
CA ASN A 613 20.74 -17.29 -22.21
C ASN A 613 20.74 -18.54 -21.32
N ALA A 614 19.55 -19.10 -21.03
CA ALA A 614 19.37 -20.33 -20.28
C ALA A 614 19.50 -21.54 -21.20
N VAL A 615 20.50 -22.38 -20.92
CA VAL A 615 20.75 -23.64 -21.62
C VAL A 615 20.26 -24.79 -20.78
N SER A 616 19.49 -25.68 -21.42
CA SER A 616 19.08 -26.94 -20.81
C SER A 616 20.25 -27.90 -20.71
N ILE A 617 20.53 -28.37 -19.50
CA ILE A 617 21.58 -29.35 -19.23
C ILE A 617 20.92 -30.66 -18.81
N GLU A 618 21.07 -31.68 -19.63
CA GLU A 618 20.50 -33.00 -19.40
C GLU A 618 21.59 -34.00 -19.03
N THR A 619 21.49 -34.56 -17.82
CA THR A 619 22.43 -35.55 -17.30
C THR A 619 21.71 -36.88 -17.10
N ASN A 620 22.26 -37.96 -17.66
CA ASN A 620 21.72 -39.31 -17.49
C ASN A 620 22.50 -40.08 -16.42
N ILE A 621 21.86 -40.36 -15.29
CA ILE A 621 22.46 -41.12 -14.19
C ILE A 621 22.08 -42.60 -14.32
N PRO A 622 23.05 -43.53 -14.41
CA PRO A 622 22.79 -44.96 -14.41
C PRO A 622 22.34 -45.44 -13.01
N LEU A 623 21.32 -46.31 -12.97
CA LEU A 623 20.83 -46.89 -11.72
C LEU A 623 21.50 -48.26 -11.44
N PRO A 624 21.77 -48.60 -10.17
CA PRO A 624 22.34 -49.91 -9.80
C PRO A 624 21.48 -51.11 -10.23
N GLU A 625 20.16 -50.93 -10.26
CA GLU A 625 19.16 -51.96 -10.58
C GLU A 625 18.86 -52.10 -12.09
N GLY A 626 19.57 -51.34 -12.94
CA GLY A 626 19.30 -51.22 -14.37
C GLY A 626 18.35 -50.05 -14.69
N GLY A 627 18.61 -49.37 -15.82
CA GLY A 627 17.89 -48.16 -16.23
C GLY A 627 18.68 -46.86 -16.03
N ARG A 628 18.08 -45.72 -16.42
CA ARG A 628 18.69 -44.39 -16.35
C ARG A 628 17.68 -43.37 -15.84
N ILE A 629 18.12 -42.46 -14.98
CA ILE A 629 17.35 -41.28 -14.56
C ILE A 629 17.86 -40.08 -15.37
N LEU A 630 16.94 -39.39 -16.03
CA LEU A 630 17.21 -38.10 -16.64
C LEU A 630 17.07 -37.00 -15.58
N CYS A 631 18.17 -36.29 -15.33
CA CYS A 631 18.23 -35.11 -14.49
C CYS A 631 18.37 -33.89 -15.39
N ARG A 632 17.49 -32.90 -15.22
CA ARG A 632 17.53 -31.68 -16.03
C ARG A 632 17.86 -30.47 -15.15
N GLY A 633 19.01 -29.87 -15.39
CA GLY A 633 19.39 -28.57 -14.84
C GLY A 633 19.31 -27.49 -15.91
N THR A 634 19.44 -26.24 -15.49
CA THR A 634 19.64 -25.11 -16.41
C THR A 634 20.93 -24.40 -16.02
N HIS A 635 21.69 -23.93 -16.99
CA HIS A 635 22.75 -22.97 -16.74
C HIS A 635 22.41 -21.70 -17.50
N VAL A 636 22.34 -20.60 -16.79
CA VAL A 636 22.15 -19.29 -17.42
C VAL A 636 23.51 -18.62 -17.46
N TYR A 637 23.99 -18.30 -18.66
CA TYR A 637 25.24 -17.56 -18.84
C TYR A 637 25.04 -16.12 -18.37
N LEU A 638 25.16 -15.91 -17.06
CA LEU A 638 24.98 -14.62 -16.40
C LEU A 638 26.30 -14.08 -15.84
N GLY A 639 27.41 -14.27 -16.56
CA GLY A 639 28.74 -13.94 -16.04
C GLY A 639 29.13 -14.80 -14.84
N ASP A 640 30.34 -14.61 -14.35
CA ASP A 640 30.91 -15.49 -13.35
C ASP A 640 30.38 -15.25 -11.92
N ASP A 641 29.78 -14.09 -11.64
CA ASP A 641 29.52 -13.61 -10.27
C ASP A 641 28.04 -13.28 -9.96
N MET A 642 27.10 -13.53 -10.88
CA MET A 642 25.66 -13.41 -10.59
C MET A 642 25.07 -14.74 -10.10
N PRO A 643 24.12 -14.75 -9.13
CA PRO A 643 23.45 -15.98 -8.72
C PRO A 643 22.66 -16.55 -9.91
N ASP A 644 23.21 -17.60 -10.53
CA ASP A 644 22.57 -18.36 -11.60
C ASP A 644 21.15 -18.76 -11.14
N PRO A 645 20.08 -18.38 -11.85
CA PRO A 645 18.69 -18.79 -11.54
C PRO A 645 18.51 -20.31 -11.49
N GLY A 646 19.45 -21.05 -12.07
CA GLY A 646 19.60 -22.50 -11.92
C GLY A 646 20.32 -22.95 -10.65
N LEU A 647 20.59 -22.08 -9.67
CA LEU A 647 20.94 -22.42 -8.29
C LEU A 647 19.68 -22.44 -7.44
N VAL A 648 19.62 -23.35 -6.47
CA VAL A 648 18.49 -23.42 -5.56
C VAL A 648 18.37 -22.13 -4.75
N LEU A 649 17.17 -21.55 -4.71
CA LEU A 649 16.92 -20.30 -4.01
C LEU A 649 17.15 -20.43 -2.50
N THR A 650 17.74 -19.39 -1.91
CA THR A 650 17.83 -19.25 -0.45
C THR A 650 16.45 -19.35 0.18
N GLY A 651 16.35 -20.08 1.28
CA GLY A 651 15.09 -20.35 1.96
C GLY A 651 14.43 -21.69 1.59
N THR A 652 14.88 -22.35 0.52
CA THR A 652 14.32 -23.63 0.08
C THR A 652 14.64 -24.75 1.08
N LYS A 653 13.64 -25.56 1.43
CA LYS A 653 13.83 -26.74 2.29
C LYS A 653 14.79 -27.75 1.65
N CYS A 654 15.85 -28.14 2.35
CA CYS A 654 16.83 -29.12 1.87
C CYS A 654 16.86 -30.41 2.70
N GLY A 655 16.27 -30.40 3.91
CA GLY A 655 16.17 -31.55 4.78
C GLY A 655 15.17 -31.30 5.92
N ASN A 656 15.11 -32.22 6.89
CA ASN A 656 14.24 -32.06 8.05
C ASN A 656 14.78 -30.95 8.96
N ASN A 657 13.97 -29.91 9.21
CA ASN A 657 14.38 -28.71 9.94
C ASN A 657 15.62 -28.03 9.35
N MET A 658 15.80 -28.12 8.03
CA MET A 658 16.93 -27.51 7.32
C MET A 658 16.49 -26.79 6.05
N MET A 659 17.14 -25.66 5.77
CA MET A 659 16.91 -24.85 4.59
C MET A 659 18.23 -24.36 3.97
N CYS A 660 18.17 -24.04 2.69
CA CYS A 660 19.32 -23.55 1.95
C CYS A 660 19.64 -22.11 2.33
N LEU A 661 20.80 -21.88 2.92
CA LEU A 661 21.34 -20.57 3.25
C LEU A 661 22.78 -20.49 2.78
N ASN A 662 23.11 -19.45 2.01
CA ASN A 662 24.45 -19.28 1.42
C ASN A 662 24.95 -20.54 0.71
N ARG A 663 24.05 -21.24 0.00
CA ARG A 663 24.32 -22.47 -0.77
C ARG A 663 24.70 -23.69 0.09
N GLN A 664 24.42 -23.64 1.39
CA GLN A 664 24.59 -24.76 2.33
C GLN A 664 23.25 -25.15 2.93
N CYS A 665 23.08 -26.42 3.24
CA CYS A 665 21.91 -26.94 3.92
C CYS A 665 22.07 -26.77 5.43
N GLN A 666 21.48 -25.71 5.97
CA GLN A 666 21.67 -25.31 7.37
C GLN A 666 20.40 -25.52 8.18
N ASN A 667 20.56 -25.73 9.49
CA ASN A 667 19.43 -25.92 10.40
C ASN A 667 18.65 -24.60 10.60
N ILE A 668 17.31 -24.65 10.59
CA ILE A 668 16.44 -23.48 10.79
C ILE A 668 16.62 -22.81 12.17
N SER A 669 17.27 -23.47 13.12
CA SER A 669 17.58 -22.93 14.44
C SER A 669 18.44 -21.65 14.38
N VAL A 670 19.16 -21.41 13.26
CA VAL A 670 19.92 -20.16 13.04
C VAL A 670 19.05 -18.90 13.13
N PHE A 671 17.73 -19.02 12.87
CA PHE A 671 16.79 -17.90 12.98
C PHE A 671 16.26 -17.69 14.40
N GLY A 672 16.52 -18.62 15.34
CA GLY A 672 15.93 -18.60 16.68
C GLY A 672 14.42 -18.87 16.69
N VAL A 673 13.89 -19.56 15.67
CA VAL A 673 12.44 -19.78 15.51
C VAL A 673 11.82 -20.56 16.66
N HIS A 674 12.49 -21.59 17.15
CA HIS A 674 12.00 -22.41 18.27
C HIS A 674 11.96 -21.62 19.58
N GLU A 675 12.97 -20.80 19.84
CA GLU A 675 13.03 -19.92 21.02
C GLU A 675 11.91 -18.88 20.97
N CYS A 676 11.67 -18.29 19.79
CA CYS A 676 10.59 -17.33 19.63
C CYS A 676 9.20 -17.98 19.76
N ALA A 677 8.98 -19.13 19.14
CA ALA A 677 7.71 -19.85 19.26
C ALA A 677 7.43 -20.28 20.72
N ALA A 678 8.46 -20.70 21.47
CA ALA A 678 8.32 -21.06 22.88
C ALA A 678 7.88 -19.89 23.78
N LYS A 679 8.23 -18.64 23.42
CA LYS A 679 7.78 -17.41 24.11
C LYS A 679 6.26 -17.21 24.03
N CYS A 680 5.59 -17.81 23.06
CA CYS A 680 4.16 -17.62 22.80
C CYS A 680 3.25 -18.59 23.58
N SER A 681 3.77 -19.24 24.63
CA SER A 681 3.01 -20.09 25.57
C SER A 681 2.18 -21.21 24.92
N GLY A 682 2.50 -21.61 23.69
CA GLY A 682 1.72 -22.60 22.93
C GLY A 682 0.34 -22.10 22.46
N HIS A 683 0.07 -20.80 22.57
CA HIS A 683 -1.20 -20.16 22.22
C HIS A 683 -1.04 -19.07 21.16
N GLY A 684 -0.02 -19.22 20.31
CA GLY A 684 0.29 -18.27 19.26
C GLY A 684 1.52 -18.68 18.46
N VAL A 685 1.81 -17.89 17.43
CA VAL A 685 2.96 -18.06 16.53
C VAL A 685 3.86 -16.84 16.58
N CYS A 686 5.13 -17.00 16.23
CA CYS A 686 6.08 -15.89 16.18
C CYS A 686 6.03 -15.22 14.81
N ASN A 687 5.94 -13.88 14.78
CA ASN A 687 6.05 -13.11 13.56
C ASN A 687 7.51 -12.71 13.25
N ASN A 688 7.75 -12.15 12.06
CA ASN A 688 9.06 -11.68 11.59
C ASN A 688 9.71 -10.59 12.47
N LYS A 689 8.94 -9.92 13.33
CA LYS A 689 9.42 -8.96 14.33
C LYS A 689 9.74 -9.61 15.69
N LYS A 690 9.70 -10.94 15.79
CA LYS A 690 9.96 -11.74 17.01
C LYS A 690 8.94 -11.49 18.13
N ASN A 691 7.72 -11.10 17.76
CA ASN A 691 6.58 -10.93 18.65
C ASN A 691 5.55 -12.04 18.42
N CYS A 692 4.78 -12.34 19.46
CA CYS A 692 3.76 -13.37 19.38
C CYS A 692 2.47 -12.81 18.75
N HIS A 693 1.99 -13.53 17.74
CA HIS A 693 0.66 -13.41 17.19
C HIS A 693 -0.22 -14.47 17.85
N CYS A 694 -0.99 -14.03 18.84
CA CYS A 694 -1.77 -14.89 19.72
C CYS A 694 -3.08 -15.34 19.07
N GLU A 695 -3.49 -16.56 19.39
CA GLU A 695 -4.80 -17.11 19.03
C GLU A 695 -5.93 -16.33 19.72
N ALA A 696 -7.16 -16.57 19.25
CA ALA A 696 -8.34 -16.04 19.90
C ALA A 696 -8.32 -16.37 21.40
N HIS A 697 -8.74 -15.41 22.24
CA HIS A 697 -8.77 -15.51 23.70
C HIS A 697 -7.44 -15.31 24.43
N TRP A 698 -6.32 -15.10 23.74
CA TRP A 698 -5.01 -14.87 24.36
C TRP A 698 -4.47 -13.47 24.08
N ALA A 699 -3.75 -12.88 25.02
CA ALA A 699 -3.22 -11.52 24.92
C ALA A 699 -1.73 -11.55 24.53
N PRO A 700 -1.29 -10.74 23.55
CA PRO A 700 0.13 -10.46 23.39
C PRO A 700 0.66 -9.69 24.63
N PRO A 701 1.99 -9.74 24.92
CA PRO A 701 3.07 -10.18 24.03
C PRO A 701 3.52 -11.65 24.18
N PHE A 702 3.01 -12.41 25.14
CA PHE A 702 3.45 -13.79 25.45
C PHE A 702 2.36 -14.85 25.28
N CYS A 703 1.11 -14.45 24.98
CA CYS A 703 -0.05 -15.34 24.90
C CYS A 703 -0.27 -16.18 26.17
N ASP A 704 0.10 -15.64 27.34
CA ASP A 704 -0.01 -16.29 28.66
C ASP A 704 -1.25 -15.83 29.45
N LYS A 705 -1.90 -14.76 28.98
CA LYS A 705 -3.06 -14.13 29.63
C LYS A 705 -4.26 -14.13 28.71
N ALA A 706 -5.45 -14.12 29.29
CA ALA A 706 -6.69 -13.96 28.53
C ALA A 706 -6.73 -12.59 27.82
N GLY A 707 -7.13 -12.57 26.54
CA GLY A 707 -7.15 -11.36 25.71
C GLY A 707 -7.94 -11.51 24.42
N PHE A 708 -7.78 -10.53 23.53
CA PHE A 708 -8.53 -10.46 22.27
C PHE A 708 -7.83 -11.15 21.08
N GLY A 709 -6.70 -11.84 21.29
CA GLY A 709 -5.87 -12.41 20.22
C GLY A 709 -5.04 -11.36 19.48
N GLY A 710 -4.33 -11.79 18.44
CA GLY A 710 -3.52 -10.93 17.57
C GLY A 710 -2.13 -10.63 18.12
N SER A 711 -1.48 -9.60 17.60
CA SER A 711 -0.11 -9.21 17.97
C SER A 711 -0.05 -7.74 18.35
N VAL A 712 1.03 -7.36 19.06
CA VAL A 712 1.40 -5.94 19.20
C VAL A 712 1.65 -5.27 17.85
N ASP A 713 1.96 -6.05 16.80
CA ASP A 713 2.25 -5.54 15.46
C ASP A 713 1.07 -5.58 14.48
N SER A 714 0.03 -6.38 14.75
CA SER A 714 -1.05 -6.69 13.79
C SER A 714 -2.45 -6.38 14.30
N GLY A 715 -2.55 -5.66 15.42
CA GLY A 715 -3.82 -5.37 16.10
C GLY A 715 -4.45 -6.60 16.78
N PRO A 716 -5.55 -6.39 17.53
CA PRO A 716 -6.26 -7.48 18.21
C PRO A 716 -7.08 -8.31 17.21
N LEU A 717 -7.20 -9.63 17.42
CA LEU A 717 -7.98 -10.51 16.53
C LEU A 717 -9.50 -10.28 16.67
N ARG A 718 -9.96 -9.96 17.88
CA ARG A 718 -11.36 -9.79 18.23
C ARG A 718 -11.69 -8.35 18.59
N GLN A 719 -12.89 -7.94 18.20
CA GLN A 719 -13.50 -6.73 18.71
C GLN A 719 -13.88 -6.93 20.19
N ALA A 720 -13.77 -5.86 20.99
CA ALA A 720 -14.29 -5.88 22.35
C ALA A 720 -15.82 -6.04 22.28
N ASP A 721 -16.34 -7.19 22.76
CA ASP A 721 -17.77 -7.46 22.79
C ASP A 721 -18.49 -6.43 23.65
N GLY A 722 -19.11 -5.45 23.01
CA GLY A 722 -19.88 -4.39 23.66
C GLY A 722 -21.07 -4.92 24.48
N GLU A 723 -21.48 -6.17 24.27
CA GLU A 723 -22.49 -6.84 25.10
C GLU A 723 -22.03 -7.05 26.55
N SER A 724 -20.76 -7.37 26.79
CA SER A 724 -20.25 -7.55 28.16
C SER A 724 -20.28 -6.25 28.96
N ILE A 725 -20.00 -5.12 28.30
CA ILE A 725 -20.09 -3.79 28.90
C ILE A 725 -21.55 -3.42 29.16
N LYS A 726 -22.46 -3.70 28.22
CA LYS A 726 -23.91 -3.47 28.42
C LYS A 726 -24.46 -4.31 29.58
N VAL A 727 -24.10 -5.58 29.68
CA VAL A 727 -24.48 -6.45 30.80
C VAL A 727 -23.90 -5.93 32.11
N GLY A 728 -22.62 -5.52 32.14
CA GLY A 728 -21.99 -4.93 33.32
C GLY A 728 -22.68 -3.64 33.78
N ILE A 729 -23.06 -2.76 32.84
CA ILE A 729 -23.82 -1.55 33.12
C ILE A 729 -25.22 -1.90 33.65
N VAL A 730 -25.92 -2.85 33.03
CA VAL A 730 -27.25 -3.29 33.50
C VAL A 730 -27.18 -3.89 34.91
N VAL A 731 -26.18 -4.73 35.20
CA VAL A 731 -25.95 -5.31 36.52
C VAL A 731 -25.63 -4.21 37.54
N ALA A 732 -24.78 -3.23 37.18
CA ALA A 732 -24.47 -2.11 38.06
C ALA A 732 -25.72 -1.26 38.36
N PHE A 733 -26.56 -0.98 37.35
CA PHE A 733 -27.84 -0.28 37.53
C PHE A 733 -28.81 -1.07 38.42
N LEU A 734 -28.92 -2.39 38.24
CA LEU A 734 -29.76 -3.24 39.09
C LEU A 734 -29.28 -3.26 40.54
N CYS A 735 -27.96 -3.34 40.77
CA CYS A 735 -27.37 -3.24 42.10
C CYS A 735 -27.68 -1.88 42.75
N LEU A 736 -27.57 -0.78 42.00
CA LEU A 736 -27.90 0.57 42.46
C LEU A 736 -29.38 0.71 42.84
N LEU A 737 -30.29 0.17 42.02
CA LEU A 737 -31.72 0.13 42.31
C LEU A 737 -32.03 -0.68 43.58
N CYS A 738 -31.36 -1.83 43.77
CA CYS A 738 -31.48 -2.62 45.00
C CYS A 738 -31.04 -1.82 46.24
N VAL A 739 -29.93 -1.09 46.17
CA VAL A 739 -29.45 -0.23 47.27
C VAL A 739 -30.45 0.90 47.55
N ILE A 740 -30.95 1.57 46.52
CA ILE A 740 -31.97 2.63 46.66
C ILE A 740 -33.23 2.07 47.32
N MET A 741 -33.70 0.88 46.91
CA MET A 741 -34.86 0.23 47.51
C MET A 741 -34.64 -0.11 48.99
N ILE A 742 -33.46 -0.62 49.35
CA ILE A 742 -33.11 -0.91 50.76
C ILE A 742 -33.11 0.39 51.59
N VAL A 743 -32.53 1.47 51.07
CA VAL A 743 -32.50 2.78 51.75
C VAL A 743 -33.92 3.34 51.89
N CYS A 744 -34.76 3.26 50.86
CA CYS A 744 -36.15 3.70 50.89
C CYS A 744 -37.00 2.88 51.87
N VAL A 745 -36.80 1.57 51.96
CA VAL A 745 -37.48 0.71 52.94
C VAL A 745 -37.03 1.06 54.35
N LYS A 746 -35.72 1.21 54.61
CA LYS A 746 -35.20 1.62 55.92
C LYS A 746 -35.66 3.02 56.33
N ARG A 747 -35.76 3.96 55.37
CA ARG A 747 -36.32 5.30 55.60
C ARG A 747 -37.81 5.25 55.92
N LYS A 748 -38.59 4.39 55.25
CA LYS A 748 -40.01 4.15 55.58
C LYS A 748 -40.19 3.51 56.96
N THR A 749 -39.36 2.54 57.36
CA THR A 749 -39.40 1.98 58.72
C THR A 749 -39.01 3.00 59.78
N LEU A 750 -37.98 3.83 59.53
CA LEU A 750 -37.59 4.92 60.42
C LEU A 750 -38.69 5.98 60.55
N VAL A 751 -39.27 6.43 59.43
CA VAL A 751 -40.38 7.40 59.45
C VAL A 751 -41.62 6.82 60.12
N SER A 752 -41.93 5.53 59.93
CA SER A 752 -43.02 4.84 60.64
C SER A 752 -42.77 4.79 62.16
N LEU A 753 -41.54 4.55 62.60
CA LEU A 753 -41.15 4.62 64.01
C LEU A 753 -41.26 6.04 64.58
N PHE A 754 -40.90 7.08 63.82
CA PHE A 754 -41.04 8.48 64.25
C PHE A 754 -42.51 8.96 64.26
N ILE A 755 -43.37 8.46 63.37
CA ILE A 755 -44.81 8.78 63.37
C ILE A 755 -45.53 8.06 64.52
N ASN A 756 -45.16 6.81 64.84
CA ASN A 756 -45.70 6.11 66.02
C ASN A 756 -45.24 6.74 67.34
N ASN A 757 -44.06 7.38 67.39
CA ASN A 757 -43.63 8.12 68.59
C ASN A 757 -44.30 9.49 68.73
N LYS A 758 -44.83 10.06 67.64
CA LYS A 758 -45.56 11.34 67.66
C LYS A 758 -47.06 11.17 68.01
N LYS A 759 -47.61 9.96 67.83
CA LYS A 759 -48.98 9.62 68.23
C LYS A 759 -49.17 9.41 69.75
N ASN A 760 -48.10 9.24 70.51
CA ASN A 760 -48.16 8.99 71.96
C ASN A 760 -48.18 10.24 72.86
N ASN A 761 -48.13 11.47 72.30
CA ASN A 761 -48.08 12.71 73.09
C ASN A 761 -49.30 13.63 72.96
N ILE A 762 -50.35 13.25 72.20
CA ILE A 762 -51.53 14.12 71.93
C ILE A 762 -52.88 13.52 72.40
N GLU A 763 -52.91 12.33 73.03
CA GLU A 763 -54.16 11.72 73.56
C GLU A 763 -54.08 11.35 75.05
N LYS A 764 -53.52 12.24 75.89
CA LYS A 764 -53.61 12.13 77.36
C LYS A 764 -54.18 13.40 77.99
N LEU A 765 -55.43 13.76 77.65
CA LEU A 765 -56.28 14.65 78.45
C LEU A 765 -57.77 14.42 78.08
N ARG A 766 -58.38 13.38 78.67
CA ARG A 766 -59.78 13.27 79.15
C ARG A 766 -60.23 11.80 79.22
N SER A 767 -60.17 11.24 80.42
CA SER A 767 -60.92 10.06 80.91
C SER A 767 -62.35 10.50 81.27
N VAL A 768 -63.43 9.71 81.31
CA VAL A 768 -63.71 8.38 81.90
C VAL A 768 -65.04 7.88 81.31
N GLY A 769 -65.23 6.57 81.15
CA GLY A 769 -66.59 5.98 80.99
C GLY A 769 -66.56 4.50 80.60
N PRO A 770 -67.08 3.54 81.41
CA PRO A 770 -66.62 2.15 81.38
C PRO A 770 -67.60 1.13 80.75
N SER A 771 -67.06 -0.06 80.47
CA SER A 771 -67.64 -1.41 80.70
C SER A 771 -67.97 -2.29 79.48
N ARG A 772 -67.42 -3.52 79.54
CA ARG A 772 -68.01 -4.84 79.20
C ARG A 772 -68.45 -5.09 77.73
N LEU A 773 -68.33 -6.27 77.13
CA LEU A 773 -67.88 -7.60 77.54
C LEU A 773 -67.60 -8.42 76.27
N MET A 774 -66.80 -9.46 76.47
CA MET A 774 -66.46 -10.54 75.57
C MET A 774 -67.67 -11.32 75.01
N VAL A 775 -67.42 -12.07 73.93
CA VAL A 775 -67.47 -13.57 73.85
C VAL A 775 -67.51 -13.93 72.36
N GLN A 776 -66.44 -14.50 71.78
CA GLN A 776 -66.25 -15.95 71.56
C GLN A 776 -67.48 -16.60 70.88
N GLY A 777 -67.40 -17.33 69.79
CA GLY A 777 -66.29 -17.95 69.11
C GLY A 777 -66.86 -18.73 67.92
N HIS A 778 -65.96 -19.49 67.29
CA HIS A 778 -66.18 -20.51 66.28
C HIS A 778 -67.60 -21.03 66.03
N THR A 779 -67.96 -21.21 64.76
CA THR A 779 -67.83 -22.54 64.13
C THR A 779 -68.00 -22.47 62.61
N ARG A 780 -67.22 -23.33 61.95
CA ARG A 780 -67.28 -23.72 60.54
C ARG A 780 -68.51 -24.58 60.28
N SER A 781 -69.15 -24.37 59.12
CA SER A 781 -69.29 -25.42 58.09
C SER A 781 -69.90 -24.86 56.80
N VAL A 782 -69.27 -25.27 55.69
CA VAL A 782 -69.64 -25.28 54.25
C VAL A 782 -71.05 -25.89 54.02
N PRO A 783 -71.72 -25.90 52.83
CA PRO A 783 -71.46 -25.38 51.46
C PRO A 783 -72.64 -24.58 50.84
N GLU A 784 -72.48 -24.02 49.62
CA GLU A 784 -73.19 -24.42 48.37
C GLU A 784 -72.94 -23.46 47.20
N THR A 785 -73.42 -23.86 46.01
CA THR A 785 -72.97 -23.49 44.66
C THR A 785 -74.09 -22.77 43.88
N GLN A 786 -73.71 -22.08 42.77
CA GLN A 786 -74.53 -21.63 41.62
C GLN A 786 -75.38 -20.35 41.83
N THR A 787 -75.62 -19.43 40.86
CA THR A 787 -75.83 -19.56 39.41
C THR A 787 -75.74 -18.20 38.64
N ARG A 788 -75.73 -18.28 37.30
CA ARG A 788 -75.70 -17.29 36.16
C ARG A 788 -76.94 -16.35 36.05
N PRO A 789 -77.10 -15.37 35.08
CA PRO A 789 -77.24 -15.53 33.58
C PRO A 789 -76.61 -14.38 32.69
N THR A 790 -76.09 -14.55 31.44
CA THR A 790 -76.59 -14.53 30.00
C THR A 790 -77.29 -13.28 29.40
N PHE A 791 -76.78 -12.78 28.23
CA PHE A 791 -77.40 -12.35 26.91
C PHE A 791 -76.40 -11.43 26.14
N ARG A 792 -75.84 -11.70 24.94
CA ARG A 792 -76.28 -11.84 23.51
C ARG A 792 -76.51 -10.50 22.75
N ALA A 793 -75.67 -10.19 21.73
CA ALA A 793 -76.05 -9.70 20.39
C ALA A 793 -74.83 -9.43 19.47
N SER A 794 -74.91 -9.92 18.23
CA SER A 794 -74.15 -9.52 17.02
C SER A 794 -75.13 -8.74 16.12
N PRO A 795 -74.75 -8.04 15.02
CA PRO A 795 -74.57 -8.77 13.75
C PRO A 795 -73.65 -8.14 12.66
N HIS A 796 -73.29 -9.01 11.69
CA HIS A 796 -73.16 -8.80 10.23
C HIS A 796 -72.09 -7.85 9.64
N CYS A 797 -71.55 -8.05 8.43
CA CYS A 797 -71.31 -9.18 7.51
C CYS A 797 -70.72 -8.58 6.21
N GLN A 798 -69.98 -9.40 5.44
CA GLN A 798 -69.75 -9.38 3.98
C GLN A 798 -68.28 -9.21 3.51
N ALA A 799 -67.87 -10.21 2.73
CA ALA A 799 -66.77 -10.25 1.76
C ALA A 799 -67.39 -10.04 0.33
N PRO A 800 -66.74 -10.32 -0.83
CA PRO A 800 -65.32 -10.48 -1.22
C PRO A 800 -64.96 -9.76 -2.58
N ALA A 801 -63.73 -10.03 -3.09
CA ALA A 801 -63.37 -10.31 -4.51
C ALA A 801 -62.75 -9.23 -5.47
N ILE A 802 -61.59 -9.65 -6.03
CA ILE A 802 -61.12 -9.61 -7.45
C ILE A 802 -60.27 -8.41 -7.98
N PRO A 803 -59.33 -8.65 -8.94
CA PRO A 803 -58.08 -7.90 -9.20
C PRO A 803 -58.05 -7.15 -10.55
N GLN A 804 -56.83 -6.80 -11.04
CA GLN A 804 -56.44 -6.15 -12.33
C GLN A 804 -56.34 -4.61 -12.27
N SER A 805 -55.50 -3.86 -12.99
CA SER A 805 -54.38 -4.08 -13.93
C SER A 805 -53.72 -2.71 -14.25
N THR A 806 -52.44 -2.74 -14.64
CA THR A 806 -51.76 -1.92 -15.69
C THR A 806 -51.98 -0.40 -15.83
N SER A 807 -50.88 0.37 -15.86
CA SER A 807 -50.40 1.21 -17.00
C SER A 807 -49.06 1.88 -16.62
N ILE A 808 -47.95 1.60 -17.30
CA ILE A 808 -47.31 2.37 -18.40
C ILE A 808 -46.98 3.83 -18.03
N TYR A 809 -45.70 4.22 -18.04
CA TYR A 809 -45.12 5.29 -18.89
C TYR A 809 -43.57 5.26 -18.91
N LYS A 810 -43.04 5.41 -20.14
CA LYS A 810 -41.69 5.80 -20.60
C LYS A 810 -41.02 6.91 -19.77
N VAL A 811 -39.67 7.02 -19.81
CA VAL A 811 -38.91 8.04 -20.57
C VAL A 811 -37.37 7.86 -20.36
N ARG A 812 -36.66 8.16 -21.46
CA ARG A 812 -35.22 8.37 -21.72
C ARG A 812 -34.40 9.06 -20.62
N PHE A 813 -33.07 8.94 -20.67
CA PHE A 813 -32.05 10.00 -20.85
C PHE A 813 -30.67 9.34 -20.67
N CYS A 814 -29.83 9.30 -21.71
CA CYS A 814 -28.85 10.30 -22.18
C CYS A 814 -27.44 9.97 -21.70
N VAL A 815 -26.61 9.75 -22.71
CA VAL A 815 -25.17 9.95 -22.70
C VAL A 815 -24.85 11.30 -22.07
N CYS A 816 -23.98 11.28 -21.06
CA CYS A 816 -22.89 12.21 -20.88
C CYS A 816 -21.70 11.39 -20.40
#